data_AF-A0A7V2Y0F1-F1
#
_entry.id   AF-A0A7V2Y0F1-F1
#
_cell.length_a   1.000
_cell.length_b   1.000
_cell.length_c   1.000
_cell.angle_alpha   90.00
_cell.angle_beta   90.00
_cell.angle_gamma   90.00
#
_symmetry.space_group_name_H-M   'P 1'
#
loop_
_entity.id
_entity.type
_entity.pdbx_description
1 polymer ?
#
loop_
_entity_poly.entity_id
_entity_poly.type
_entity_poly.pdbx_seq_one_letter_code
_entity_poly.pdbx_strand_id
1 'polypeptide(L)'
;MSRKYAPTAAVALLCAMAMMAVAAPPKKHVLVDGSRARPVHLIPLYDDMGQKILPTDNPAQPFSTQATCGDCHEYDKIATGWHFNSTAGNVLPGRPGEPWVIADEDAAIQLPVSYRGWPGTWHPADAGLTYWEFTKRFGRHMPGGDMGDREDPQLDPKSRWEISGHLDINCLACHLAANELNQSEWAVQIGRENFRWAATGASGIGIVKNMASRLPDYFDFMNGPNRDNSWAAAPEVKYQSHFFNEKDCVFFDVTDSPTVDHCYFCHSTAPADLDKTALWESDQDVHIAAGLRCTDCHRNGLSHDIVRGYEGEEHAGNAGSLTCRGCHLGDASASGVEKLGGRLGAPRPLHKGLPPVHLEKMTCTACHSGPWPDAETTGRVRTARANRLGIHGRAQWDMTVPYILAPVFIRQDNGVIAPHEMIYPAFWGFLADGGIKPLLPEAVKPLIDALREAEAKAAQEAAAPVAEATPEEQPAEAGTPTDAPSGEADPTAATEATEATGGEGEGEGEGEATSEEAVEEPEEPPAPPLNATQIAAILGQLAEQGKGEPVYVAGGKLYRVSGGQLAASDHESAKPYAWPFAHDVRSARQSLGAGGCTDCHSEKSGFFNARVIAGAPADPGPPVVTRMHEFERLDPKFLTLLEEGVEHWKIYLALAAVFGAFLIFALLHYGLMGLEGLFRGFAATGEKKG
;
A
#
# COMPACT_ATOMS: atom_id res chain seq x y z
N MET A 1 -40.46 -46.44 -58.36
CA MET A 1 -41.25 -45.98 -57.19
C MET A 1 -40.53 -46.46 -55.93
N SER A 2 -40.19 -45.67 -54.94
CA SER A 2 -40.43 -44.24 -54.76
C SER A 2 -39.40 -43.69 -53.77
N ARG A 3 -38.46 -42.88 -54.29
CA ARG A 3 -37.78 -41.81 -53.55
C ARG A 3 -38.86 -40.93 -52.89
N LYS A 4 -39.37 -41.26 -51.70
CA LYS A 4 -40.36 -40.42 -51.01
C LYS A 4 -40.23 -40.27 -49.49
N TYR A 5 -39.24 -40.90 -48.83
CA TYR A 5 -39.17 -40.82 -47.36
C TYR A 5 -37.78 -40.50 -46.77
N ALA A 6 -36.77 -40.24 -47.59
CA ALA A 6 -35.48 -39.75 -47.12
C ALA A 6 -35.41 -38.23 -46.79
N PRO A 7 -36.21 -37.31 -47.39
CA PRO A 7 -36.02 -35.89 -47.13
C PRO A 7 -36.77 -35.39 -45.88
N THR A 8 -37.68 -36.16 -45.30
CA THR A 8 -38.50 -35.71 -44.16
C THR A 8 -37.85 -35.94 -42.80
N ALA A 9 -37.03 -36.99 -42.65
CA ALA A 9 -36.30 -37.24 -41.40
C ALA A 9 -35.11 -36.29 -41.21
N ALA A 10 -34.42 -35.92 -42.29
CA ALA A 10 -33.30 -34.98 -42.24
C ALA A 10 -33.76 -33.53 -41.98
N VAL A 11 -34.92 -33.13 -42.50
CA VAL A 11 -35.48 -31.79 -42.26
C VAL A 11 -36.04 -31.67 -40.84
N ALA A 12 -36.63 -32.73 -40.27
CA ALA A 12 -37.09 -32.71 -38.88
C ALA A 12 -35.93 -32.62 -37.86
N LEU A 13 -34.79 -33.27 -38.15
CA LEU A 13 -33.60 -33.19 -37.29
C LEU A 13 -32.88 -31.82 -37.40
N LEU A 14 -32.84 -31.23 -38.59
CA LEU A 14 -32.32 -29.87 -38.81
C LEU A 14 -33.23 -28.78 -38.22
N CYS A 15 -34.56 -28.96 -38.23
CA CYS A 15 -35.49 -28.06 -37.55
C CYS A 15 -35.45 -28.20 -36.02
N ALA A 16 -35.18 -29.39 -35.48
CA ALA A 16 -35.00 -29.58 -34.04
C ALA A 16 -33.67 -28.98 -33.53
N MET A 17 -32.59 -29.05 -34.32
CA MET A 17 -31.32 -28.35 -33.99
C MET A 17 -31.39 -26.83 -34.21
N ALA A 18 -32.25 -26.33 -35.11
CA ALA A 18 -32.46 -24.90 -35.31
C ALA A 18 -33.33 -24.24 -34.22
N MET A 19 -34.06 -25.02 -33.42
CA MET A 19 -34.87 -24.51 -32.29
C MET A 19 -34.16 -24.59 -30.93
N MET A 20 -32.92 -25.07 -30.89
CA MET A 20 -32.01 -24.85 -29.75
C MET A 20 -30.93 -23.81 -30.09
N ALA A 21 -31.31 -22.78 -30.85
CA ALA A 21 -30.69 -21.49 -30.64
C ALA A 21 -31.07 -21.05 -29.23
N VAL A 22 -30.24 -21.41 -28.24
CA VAL A 22 -30.17 -20.71 -26.97
C VAL A 22 -30.18 -19.25 -27.37
N ALA A 23 -31.28 -18.55 -27.07
CA ALA A 23 -31.35 -17.12 -27.30
C ALA A 23 -30.10 -16.58 -26.61
N ALA A 24 -29.15 -16.05 -27.41
CA ALA A 24 -28.03 -15.33 -26.83
C ALA A 24 -28.66 -14.35 -25.84
N PRO A 25 -28.22 -14.33 -24.57
CA PRO A 25 -28.80 -13.43 -23.59
C PRO A 25 -28.87 -12.05 -24.22
N PRO A 26 -29.99 -11.32 -24.06
CA PRO A 26 -30.15 -10.00 -24.68
C PRO A 26 -28.88 -9.21 -24.39
N LYS A 27 -28.21 -8.71 -25.44
CA LYS A 27 -26.99 -7.92 -25.26
C LYS A 27 -27.33 -6.82 -24.27
N LYS A 28 -26.81 -6.93 -23.04
CA LYS A 28 -26.95 -5.88 -22.02
C LYS A 28 -26.52 -4.58 -22.68
N HIS A 29 -27.40 -3.59 -22.64
CA HIS A 29 -27.33 -2.38 -23.45
C HIS A 29 -25.97 -1.69 -23.24
N VAL A 30 -25.10 -1.69 -24.27
CA VAL A 30 -23.90 -0.86 -24.23
C VAL A 30 -24.35 0.59 -24.39
N LEU A 31 -24.43 1.31 -23.28
CA LEU A 31 -24.85 2.72 -23.16
C LEU A 31 -23.76 3.70 -23.62
N VAL A 32 -23.07 3.43 -24.74
CA VAL A 32 -22.06 4.35 -25.28
C VAL A 32 -22.46 4.74 -26.69
N ASP A 33 -23.07 5.91 -26.83
CA ASP A 33 -23.46 6.53 -28.11
C ASP A 33 -22.39 7.51 -28.63
N GLY A 34 -21.27 7.64 -27.92
CA GLY A 34 -20.19 8.58 -28.21
C GLY A 34 -20.38 9.97 -27.59
N SER A 35 -21.48 10.21 -26.87
CA SER A 35 -21.66 11.42 -26.08
C SER A 35 -20.63 11.49 -24.95
N ARG A 36 -20.16 12.71 -24.68
CA ARG A 36 -19.31 13.02 -23.52
C ARG A 36 -20.13 13.49 -22.31
N ALA A 37 -21.45 13.51 -22.43
CA ALA A 37 -22.34 13.79 -21.31
C ALA A 37 -22.45 12.56 -20.41
N ARG A 38 -22.50 12.78 -19.09
CA ARG A 38 -22.65 11.70 -18.12
C ARG A 38 -24.10 11.18 -18.12
N PRO A 39 -24.32 9.85 -18.28
CA PRO A 39 -25.63 9.25 -18.06
C PRO A 39 -26.08 9.42 -16.60
N VAL A 40 -27.38 9.68 -16.41
CA VAL A 40 -27.99 9.80 -15.07
C VAL A 40 -28.36 8.40 -14.56
N HIS A 41 -27.81 8.00 -13.42
CA HIS A 41 -28.12 6.71 -12.78
C HIS A 41 -29.25 6.88 -11.76
N LEU A 42 -30.49 6.96 -12.24
CA LEU A 42 -31.69 6.93 -11.41
C LEU A 42 -32.37 5.57 -11.56
N ILE A 43 -32.02 4.62 -10.70
CA ILE A 43 -32.32 3.18 -10.88
C ILE A 43 -32.93 2.56 -9.62
N PRO A 44 -33.74 1.50 -9.74
CA PRO A 44 -34.15 0.71 -8.57
C PRO A 44 -32.95 -0.02 -7.95
N LEU A 45 -33.04 -0.33 -6.66
CA LEU A 45 -32.08 -1.20 -5.98
C LEU A 45 -32.55 -2.65 -6.00
N TYR A 46 -31.61 -3.58 -6.13
CA TYR A 46 -31.86 -5.01 -6.03
C TYR A 46 -30.91 -5.67 -5.02
N ASP A 47 -31.41 -6.64 -4.27
CA ASP A 47 -30.58 -7.54 -3.45
C ASP A 47 -29.85 -8.58 -4.32
N ASP A 48 -29.01 -9.40 -3.69
CA ASP A 48 -28.24 -10.47 -4.36
C ASP A 48 -29.13 -11.59 -4.94
N MET A 49 -30.38 -11.68 -4.50
CA MET A 49 -31.40 -12.58 -5.05
C MET A 49 -32.18 -11.95 -6.20
N GLY A 50 -31.85 -10.71 -6.59
CA GLY A 50 -32.50 -9.96 -7.67
C GLY A 50 -33.89 -9.40 -7.29
N GLN A 51 -34.22 -9.33 -6.01
CA GLN A 51 -35.48 -8.76 -5.53
C GLN A 51 -35.34 -7.25 -5.38
N LYS A 52 -36.36 -6.49 -5.85
CA LYS A 52 -36.38 -5.03 -5.72
C LYS A 52 -36.49 -4.67 -4.24
N ILE A 53 -35.59 -3.79 -3.78
CA ILE A 53 -35.59 -3.26 -2.43
C ILE A 53 -36.47 -2.01 -2.36
N LEU A 54 -37.34 -1.95 -1.35
CA LEU A 54 -38.15 -0.78 -1.02
C LEU A 54 -37.68 -0.15 0.29
N PRO A 55 -37.77 1.19 0.43
CA PRO A 55 -37.37 1.86 1.66
C PRO A 55 -38.25 1.49 2.87
N THR A 56 -39.42 0.90 2.64
CA THR A 56 -40.35 0.43 3.67
C THR A 56 -40.10 -1.01 4.11
N ASP A 57 -39.18 -1.74 3.47
CA ASP A 57 -38.88 -3.12 3.82
C ASP A 57 -38.31 -3.21 5.23
N ASN A 58 -38.74 -4.22 6.00
CA ASN A 58 -38.32 -4.41 7.38
C ASN A 58 -38.34 -5.90 7.78
N PRO A 59 -37.17 -6.54 8.01
CA PRO A 59 -35.83 -5.99 7.75
C PRO A 59 -35.55 -5.90 6.24
N ALA A 60 -34.87 -4.84 5.79
CA ALA A 60 -34.43 -4.74 4.41
C ALA A 60 -33.09 -5.48 4.20
N GLN A 61 -32.97 -6.18 3.08
CA GLN A 61 -31.71 -6.76 2.61
C GLN A 61 -30.79 -5.65 2.07
N PRO A 62 -29.46 -5.84 2.10
CA PRO A 62 -28.53 -4.92 1.44
C PRO A 62 -28.68 -5.03 -0.08
N PHE A 63 -28.34 -3.94 -0.78
CA PHE A 63 -28.31 -3.99 -2.24
C PHE A 63 -27.03 -4.69 -2.69
N SER A 64 -27.13 -5.48 -3.77
CA SER A 64 -25.98 -6.04 -4.47
C SER A 64 -25.62 -5.11 -5.64
N THR A 65 -24.34 -4.77 -5.77
CA THR A 65 -23.82 -4.04 -6.94
C THR A 65 -23.92 -4.89 -8.19
N GLN A 66 -23.73 -6.21 -8.07
CA GLN A 66 -23.90 -7.15 -9.18
C GLN A 66 -25.33 -7.13 -9.70
N ALA A 67 -26.33 -7.23 -8.83
CA ALA A 67 -27.73 -7.21 -9.25
C ALA A 67 -28.19 -5.82 -9.69
N THR A 68 -27.84 -4.78 -8.92
CA THR A 68 -28.31 -3.40 -9.16
C THR A 68 -27.70 -2.76 -10.41
N CYS A 69 -26.38 -2.91 -10.60
CA CYS A 69 -25.69 -2.34 -11.76
C CYS A 69 -25.65 -3.30 -12.95
N GLY A 70 -25.82 -4.61 -12.71
CA GLY A 70 -25.67 -5.67 -13.70
C GLY A 70 -26.71 -5.67 -14.81
N ASP A 71 -27.84 -4.97 -14.65
CA ASP A 71 -28.82 -4.78 -15.73
C ASP A 71 -28.24 -3.96 -16.90
N CYS A 72 -27.34 -3.02 -16.59
CA CYS A 72 -26.71 -2.13 -17.58
C CYS A 72 -25.24 -2.47 -17.85
N HIS A 73 -24.53 -3.08 -16.89
CA HIS A 73 -23.11 -3.39 -16.99
C HIS A 73 -22.82 -4.90 -16.97
N GLU A 74 -21.81 -5.33 -17.74
CA GLU A 74 -21.36 -6.72 -17.79
C GLU A 74 -20.45 -7.04 -16.58
N TYR A 75 -21.02 -7.40 -15.43
CA TYR A 75 -20.28 -7.69 -14.19
C TYR A 75 -19.13 -8.70 -14.39
N ASP A 76 -19.39 -9.85 -15.04
CA ASP A 76 -18.37 -10.88 -15.27
C ASP A 76 -17.18 -10.35 -16.08
N LYS A 77 -17.44 -9.41 -16.99
CA LYS A 77 -16.39 -8.76 -17.79
C LYS A 77 -15.58 -7.79 -16.94
N ILE A 78 -16.23 -7.03 -16.05
CA ILE A 78 -15.57 -6.16 -15.07
C ILE A 78 -14.68 -6.99 -14.14
N ALA A 79 -15.17 -8.14 -13.68
CA ALA A 79 -14.44 -9.05 -12.80
C ALA A 79 -13.16 -9.66 -13.41
N THR A 80 -12.93 -9.48 -14.73
CA THR A 80 -11.65 -9.85 -15.36
C THR A 80 -10.55 -8.81 -15.15
N GLY A 81 -10.87 -7.65 -14.59
CA GLY A 81 -9.96 -6.52 -14.41
C GLY A 81 -8.82 -6.77 -13.43
N TRP A 82 -7.79 -5.90 -13.47
CA TRP A 82 -6.54 -6.12 -12.72
C TRP A 82 -6.70 -6.16 -11.20
N HIS A 83 -7.70 -5.45 -10.67
CA HIS A 83 -8.04 -5.48 -9.24
C HIS A 83 -8.83 -6.72 -8.81
N PHE A 84 -9.37 -7.50 -9.76
CA PHE A 84 -10.37 -8.54 -9.50
C PHE A 84 -9.95 -9.94 -9.96
N ASN A 85 -8.72 -10.08 -10.49
CA ASN A 85 -8.27 -11.30 -11.16
C ASN A 85 -6.98 -11.90 -10.56
N SER A 86 -6.61 -11.54 -9.33
CA SER A 86 -5.34 -11.99 -8.75
C SER A 86 -5.34 -13.48 -8.43
N THR A 87 -6.49 -14.08 -8.11
CA THR A 87 -6.62 -15.54 -7.92
C THR A 87 -6.83 -16.30 -9.23
N ALA A 88 -6.96 -15.61 -10.38
CA ALA A 88 -7.14 -16.25 -11.66
C ALA A 88 -5.79 -16.82 -12.16
N GLY A 89 -5.62 -18.15 -12.06
CA GLY A 89 -4.36 -18.83 -12.42
C GLY A 89 -3.96 -18.79 -13.91
N ASN A 90 -4.76 -18.16 -14.77
CA ASN A 90 -4.51 -18.01 -16.21
C ASN A 90 -4.03 -16.61 -16.62
N VAL A 91 -3.87 -15.68 -15.66
CA VAL A 91 -3.40 -14.31 -15.93
C VAL A 91 -1.93 -14.20 -15.56
N LEU A 92 -1.10 -13.70 -16.48
CA LEU A 92 0.31 -13.47 -16.19
C LEU A 92 0.47 -12.43 -15.06
N PRO A 93 1.41 -12.63 -14.14
CA PRO A 93 1.51 -11.79 -12.95
C PRO A 93 2.05 -10.38 -13.21
N GLY A 94 2.58 -10.13 -14.41
CA GLY A 94 3.17 -8.84 -14.80
C GLY A 94 4.34 -8.40 -13.93
N ARG A 95 4.73 -7.13 -14.03
CA ARG A 95 5.76 -6.51 -13.18
C ARG A 95 5.40 -6.64 -11.68
N PRO A 96 6.35 -6.90 -10.77
CA PRO A 96 6.08 -6.84 -9.32
C PRO A 96 5.32 -5.57 -8.91
N GLY A 97 4.47 -5.69 -7.90
CA GLY A 97 3.69 -4.59 -7.33
C GLY A 97 3.62 -4.70 -5.80
N GLU A 98 2.93 -3.76 -5.17
CA GLU A 98 2.76 -3.76 -3.72
C GLU A 98 2.03 -5.04 -3.27
N PRO A 99 2.62 -5.84 -2.36
CA PRO A 99 2.01 -7.08 -1.89
C PRO A 99 0.94 -6.75 -0.84
N TRP A 100 0.13 -7.74 -0.48
CA TRP A 100 -0.56 -7.68 0.81
C TRP A 100 0.43 -8.04 1.90
N VAL A 101 0.30 -7.51 3.12
CA VAL A 101 1.23 -7.81 4.20
C VAL A 101 0.47 -8.27 5.43
N ILE A 102 0.69 -9.52 5.84
CA ILE A 102 0.26 -9.97 7.17
C ILE A 102 1.18 -9.25 8.16
N ALA A 103 0.63 -8.30 8.91
CA ALA A 103 1.40 -7.51 9.86
C ALA A 103 0.71 -7.52 11.24
N ASP A 104 1.49 -7.81 12.28
CA ASP A 104 1.08 -7.79 13.68
C ASP A 104 2.32 -7.48 14.53
N GLU A 105 2.28 -6.35 15.23
CA GLU A 105 3.43 -5.84 16.00
C GLU A 105 3.71 -6.72 17.22
N ASP A 106 2.67 -7.16 17.93
CA ASP A 106 2.79 -8.03 19.11
C ASP A 106 3.39 -9.39 18.76
N ALA A 107 2.94 -9.97 17.64
CA ALA A 107 3.44 -11.23 17.13
C ALA A 107 4.81 -11.10 16.44
N ALA A 108 5.31 -9.87 16.26
CA ALA A 108 6.49 -9.56 15.48
C ALA A 108 6.45 -10.14 14.04
N ILE A 109 5.33 -9.96 13.35
CA ILE A 109 5.12 -10.45 11.98
C ILE A 109 4.99 -9.27 11.01
N GLN A 110 5.72 -9.36 9.88
CA GLN A 110 5.48 -8.63 8.63
C GLN A 110 5.82 -9.57 7.46
N LEU A 111 4.79 -10.20 6.88
CA LEU A 111 4.94 -11.21 5.83
C LEU A 111 4.27 -10.75 4.53
N PRO A 112 5.03 -10.49 3.46
CA PRO A 112 4.46 -10.13 2.16
C PRO A 112 3.82 -11.35 1.49
N VAL A 113 2.52 -11.26 1.16
CA VAL A 113 1.74 -12.31 0.50
C VAL A 113 1.11 -11.81 -0.81
N SER A 114 1.02 -12.69 -1.81
CA SER A 114 0.43 -12.34 -3.11
C SER A 114 -0.04 -13.57 -3.88
N TYR A 115 -1.26 -13.53 -4.42
CA TYR A 115 -1.75 -14.54 -5.37
C TYR A 115 -1.05 -14.48 -6.73
N ARG A 116 -0.35 -13.38 -7.05
CA ARG A 116 0.43 -13.24 -8.29
C ARG A 116 1.70 -14.09 -8.30
N GLY A 117 2.13 -14.63 -7.15
CA GLY A 117 3.33 -15.45 -7.07
C GLY A 117 4.62 -14.72 -7.47
N TRP A 118 4.72 -13.42 -7.17
CA TRP A 118 5.96 -12.68 -7.41
C TRP A 118 7.10 -13.25 -6.54
N PRO A 119 8.33 -13.38 -7.06
CA PRO A 119 9.47 -13.87 -6.28
C PRO A 119 9.66 -13.06 -5.00
N GLY A 120 9.83 -13.75 -3.86
CA GLY A 120 9.96 -13.12 -2.53
C GLY A 120 8.63 -12.87 -1.80
N THR A 121 7.49 -13.25 -2.39
CA THR A 121 6.18 -13.26 -1.71
C THR A 121 5.72 -14.69 -1.43
N TRP A 122 4.87 -14.86 -0.42
CA TRP A 122 4.20 -16.13 -0.14
C TRP A 122 2.84 -16.18 -0.81
N HIS A 123 2.48 -17.36 -1.33
CA HIS A 123 1.09 -17.58 -1.69
C HIS A 123 0.23 -17.56 -0.41
N PRO A 124 -0.93 -16.86 -0.38
CA PRO A 124 -1.73 -16.73 0.84
C PRO A 124 -2.07 -18.07 1.50
N ALA A 125 -2.44 -19.09 0.72
CA ALA A 125 -2.73 -20.44 1.24
C ALA A 125 -1.52 -21.08 1.95
N ASP A 126 -0.29 -20.86 1.46
CA ASP A 126 0.92 -21.39 2.08
C ASP A 126 1.23 -20.69 3.41
N ALA A 127 0.83 -19.43 3.54
CA ALA A 127 0.87 -18.66 4.79
C ALA A 127 -0.30 -18.98 5.74
N GLY A 128 -1.18 -19.91 5.37
CA GLY A 128 -2.34 -20.31 6.17
C GLY A 128 -3.59 -19.45 6.00
N LEU A 129 -3.61 -18.54 5.02
CA LEU A 129 -4.79 -17.74 4.70
C LEU A 129 -5.67 -18.45 3.69
N THR A 130 -6.94 -18.60 4.06
CA THR A 130 -8.02 -19.00 3.17
C THR A 130 -8.63 -17.77 2.48
N TYR A 131 -9.59 -17.90 1.56
CA TYR A 131 -10.24 -16.73 0.96
C TYR A 131 -11.03 -15.93 1.99
N TRP A 132 -11.66 -16.62 2.94
CA TRP A 132 -12.35 -15.99 4.07
C TRP A 132 -11.39 -15.15 4.93
N GLU A 133 -10.30 -15.77 5.40
CA GLU A 133 -9.32 -15.09 6.25
C GLU A 133 -8.63 -13.93 5.52
N PHE A 134 -8.36 -14.10 4.23
CA PHE A 134 -7.83 -13.03 3.40
C PHE A 134 -8.80 -11.85 3.32
N THR A 135 -10.08 -12.11 3.03
CA THR A 135 -11.12 -11.07 2.92
C THR A 135 -11.30 -10.34 4.25
N LYS A 136 -11.37 -11.07 5.37
CA LYS A 136 -11.45 -10.50 6.71
C LYS A 136 -10.25 -9.60 7.04
N ARG A 137 -9.04 -10.00 6.66
CA ARG A 137 -7.81 -9.26 6.97
C ARG A 137 -7.55 -8.09 6.05
N PHE A 138 -7.87 -8.18 4.75
CA PHE A 138 -7.45 -7.20 3.76
C PHE A 138 -8.60 -6.45 3.10
N GLY A 139 -9.85 -6.93 3.27
CA GLY A 139 -11.05 -6.37 2.66
C GLY A 139 -11.23 -4.87 2.88
N ARG A 140 -10.76 -4.35 4.02
CA ARG A 140 -10.80 -2.91 4.38
C ARG A 140 -10.22 -1.97 3.32
N HIS A 141 -9.27 -2.43 2.51
CA HIS A 141 -8.60 -1.67 1.44
C HIS A 141 -8.68 -2.42 0.10
N MET A 142 -9.69 -3.29 -0.05
CA MET A 142 -10.02 -3.96 -1.30
C MET A 142 -11.32 -3.40 -1.87
N PRO A 143 -11.44 -3.27 -3.21
CA PRO A 143 -12.68 -2.86 -3.86
C PRO A 143 -13.75 -3.98 -3.94
N GLY A 144 -13.61 -5.05 -3.15
CA GLY A 144 -14.39 -6.29 -3.29
C GLY A 144 -14.00 -7.11 -4.52
N GLY A 145 -14.76 -8.16 -4.82
CA GLY A 145 -14.49 -9.09 -5.91
C GLY A 145 -13.34 -10.07 -5.62
N ASP A 146 -12.90 -10.77 -6.67
CA ASP A 146 -11.82 -11.78 -6.63
C ASP A 146 -12.06 -12.85 -5.55
N MET A 147 -11.20 -12.96 -4.54
CA MET A 147 -11.37 -13.90 -3.42
C MET A 147 -12.52 -13.54 -2.47
N GLY A 148 -12.99 -12.28 -2.47
CA GLY A 148 -14.13 -11.87 -1.65
C GLY A 148 -15.48 -12.31 -2.24
N ASP A 149 -15.51 -12.64 -3.53
CA ASP A 149 -16.70 -12.98 -4.32
C ASP A 149 -16.61 -14.43 -4.86
N ARG A 150 -15.84 -15.29 -4.18
CA ARG A 150 -15.62 -16.69 -4.55
C ARG A 150 -15.60 -17.57 -3.32
N GLU A 151 -16.17 -18.77 -3.45
CA GLU A 151 -16.04 -19.83 -2.46
C GLU A 151 -15.13 -20.95 -2.99
N ASP A 152 -14.26 -21.45 -2.11
CA ASP A 152 -13.54 -22.69 -2.32
C ASP A 152 -13.73 -23.58 -1.08
N PRO A 153 -14.71 -24.51 -1.08
CA PRO A 153 -15.00 -25.33 0.09
C PRO A 153 -13.82 -26.21 0.56
N GLN A 154 -12.82 -26.47 -0.29
CA GLN A 154 -11.63 -27.24 0.10
C GLN A 154 -10.65 -26.37 0.87
N LEU A 155 -10.47 -25.12 0.44
CA LEU A 155 -9.63 -24.13 1.11
C LEU A 155 -10.30 -23.56 2.37
N ASP A 156 -11.62 -23.38 2.32
CA ASP A 156 -12.44 -22.66 3.29
C ASP A 156 -13.51 -23.54 3.99
N PRO A 157 -13.19 -24.73 4.55
CA PRO A 157 -14.22 -25.62 5.12
C PRO A 157 -14.91 -25.05 6.37
N LYS A 158 -14.40 -23.94 6.92
CA LYS A 158 -14.93 -23.24 8.10
C LYS A 158 -15.40 -21.81 7.80
N SER A 159 -15.45 -21.41 6.53
CA SER A 159 -15.93 -20.08 6.18
C SER A 159 -17.40 -19.90 6.55
N ARG A 160 -17.78 -18.67 6.86
CA ARG A 160 -19.16 -18.31 7.22
C ARG A 160 -19.82 -17.44 6.14
N TRP A 161 -19.55 -17.74 4.87
CA TRP A 161 -20.10 -17.02 3.72
C TRP A 161 -21.64 -16.96 3.74
N GLU A 162 -22.31 -18.01 4.23
CA GLU A 162 -23.78 -18.00 4.38
C GLU A 162 -24.29 -16.96 5.40
N ILE A 163 -23.47 -16.60 6.39
CA ILE A 163 -23.82 -15.62 7.43
C ILE A 163 -23.40 -14.21 6.99
N SER A 164 -22.18 -14.07 6.49
CA SER A 164 -21.57 -12.77 6.14
C SER A 164 -21.86 -12.31 4.73
N GLY A 165 -22.24 -13.25 3.86
CA GLY A 165 -22.34 -13.12 2.41
C GLY A 165 -21.01 -12.82 1.72
N HIS A 166 -21.09 -12.72 0.40
CA HIS A 166 -19.96 -12.38 -0.46
C HIS A 166 -19.66 -10.88 -0.41
N LEU A 167 -18.40 -10.54 -0.69
CA LEU A 167 -17.92 -9.18 -0.87
C LEU A 167 -17.86 -8.86 -2.37
N ASP A 168 -19.01 -8.57 -2.97
CA ASP A 168 -19.15 -8.16 -4.38
C ASP A 168 -18.21 -7.01 -4.74
N ILE A 169 -17.90 -6.85 -6.03
CA ILE A 169 -17.19 -5.68 -6.55
C ILE A 169 -17.98 -4.41 -6.19
N ASN A 170 -17.40 -3.56 -5.36
CA ASN A 170 -17.99 -2.30 -4.98
C ASN A 170 -17.73 -1.24 -6.07
N CYS A 171 -18.57 -1.22 -7.11
CA CYS A 171 -18.49 -0.22 -8.19
C CYS A 171 -18.48 1.22 -7.66
N LEU A 172 -19.20 1.48 -6.56
CA LEU A 172 -19.32 2.80 -5.96
C LEU A 172 -18.03 3.25 -5.28
N ALA A 173 -17.17 2.32 -4.84
CA ALA A 173 -15.87 2.65 -4.24
C ALA A 173 -14.99 3.49 -5.17
N CYS A 174 -15.14 3.32 -6.48
CA CYS A 174 -14.36 4.03 -7.50
C CYS A 174 -15.18 5.08 -8.24
N HIS A 175 -16.48 4.84 -8.47
CA HIS A 175 -17.27 5.66 -9.38
C HIS A 175 -18.25 6.63 -8.71
N LEU A 176 -18.54 6.49 -7.41
CA LEU A 176 -19.50 7.37 -6.74
C LEU A 176 -18.86 8.72 -6.40
N ALA A 177 -19.20 9.76 -7.15
CA ALA A 177 -18.74 11.13 -6.89
C ALA A 177 -19.51 11.85 -5.78
N ALA A 178 -20.51 11.19 -5.19
CA ALA A 178 -21.25 11.70 -4.06
C ALA A 178 -20.34 11.80 -2.82
N ASN A 179 -20.44 12.90 -2.07
CA ASN A 179 -19.62 13.15 -0.89
C ASN A 179 -19.99 12.24 0.30
N GLU A 180 -21.09 11.49 0.17
CA GLU A 180 -21.60 10.54 1.14
C GLU A 180 -20.82 9.21 1.16
N LEU A 181 -19.98 8.93 0.15
CA LEU A 181 -19.16 7.72 0.12
C LEU A 181 -18.22 7.69 1.33
N ASN A 182 -18.44 6.73 2.22
CA ASN A 182 -17.66 6.54 3.43
C ASN A 182 -16.88 5.22 3.38
N GLN A 183 -15.63 5.30 2.94
CA GLN A 183 -14.72 4.14 2.90
C GLN A 183 -14.26 3.68 4.30
N SER A 184 -14.37 4.52 5.32
CA SER A 184 -14.14 4.08 6.70
C SER A 184 -15.28 3.17 7.17
N GLU A 185 -16.52 3.46 6.77
CA GLU A 185 -17.66 2.60 7.01
C GLU A 185 -17.51 1.25 6.28
N TRP A 186 -16.99 1.24 5.05
CA TRP A 186 -16.60 0.00 4.37
C TRP A 186 -15.68 -0.86 5.25
N ALA A 187 -14.58 -0.28 5.74
CA ALA A 187 -13.64 -0.98 6.62
C ALA A 187 -14.29 -1.49 7.92
N VAL A 188 -15.20 -0.71 8.52
CA VAL A 188 -15.98 -1.12 9.70
C VAL A 188 -16.85 -2.33 9.38
N GLN A 189 -17.54 -2.34 8.23
CA GLN A 189 -18.37 -3.48 7.82
C GLN A 189 -17.53 -4.74 7.57
N ILE A 190 -16.33 -4.62 6.98
CA ILE A 190 -15.39 -5.74 6.87
C ILE A 190 -15.00 -6.27 8.26
N GLY A 191 -14.64 -5.39 9.20
CA GLY A 191 -14.29 -5.78 10.57
C GLY A 191 -15.45 -6.43 11.35
N ARG A 192 -16.69 -6.11 10.99
CA ARG A 192 -17.92 -6.73 11.50
C ARG A 192 -18.29 -8.04 10.82
N GLU A 193 -17.49 -8.48 9.85
CA GLU A 193 -17.77 -9.60 8.94
C GLU A 193 -19.07 -9.40 8.15
N ASN A 194 -19.53 -8.16 7.96
CA ASN A 194 -20.76 -7.81 7.24
C ASN A 194 -20.49 -7.64 5.73
N PHE A 195 -19.86 -8.61 5.09
CA PHE A 195 -19.34 -8.47 3.73
C PHE A 195 -20.41 -8.06 2.70
N ARG A 196 -21.57 -8.73 2.69
CA ARG A 196 -22.71 -8.41 1.80
C ARG A 196 -23.27 -7.00 1.99
N TRP A 197 -23.15 -6.46 3.20
CA TRP A 197 -23.70 -5.15 3.58
C TRP A 197 -22.71 -4.01 3.38
N ALA A 198 -21.43 -4.30 3.11
CA ALA A 198 -20.36 -3.32 3.12
C ALA A 198 -20.59 -2.18 2.11
N ALA A 199 -20.98 -2.49 0.88
CA ALA A 199 -21.29 -1.47 -0.14
C ALA A 199 -22.51 -0.62 0.23
N THR A 200 -23.52 -1.22 0.87
CA THR A 200 -24.71 -0.51 1.34
C THR A 200 -24.36 0.52 2.42
N GLY A 201 -23.60 0.10 3.45
CA GLY A 201 -23.14 1.01 4.50
C GLY A 201 -22.23 2.11 3.96
N ALA A 202 -21.24 1.74 3.15
CA ALA A 202 -20.25 2.67 2.61
C ALA A 202 -20.85 3.72 1.66
N SER A 203 -21.91 3.40 0.92
CA SER A 203 -22.57 4.37 0.02
C SER A 203 -23.40 5.44 0.74
N GLY A 204 -23.65 5.27 2.04
CA GLY A 204 -24.45 6.20 2.85
C GLY A 204 -25.97 6.08 2.65
N ILE A 205 -26.45 5.31 1.66
CA ILE A 205 -27.89 5.22 1.35
C ILE A 205 -28.69 4.42 2.39
N GLY A 206 -28.01 3.56 3.15
CA GLY A 206 -28.59 2.73 4.19
C GLY A 206 -27.68 2.61 5.39
N ILE A 207 -28.28 2.49 6.57
CA ILE A 207 -27.57 2.28 7.83
C ILE A 207 -27.59 0.77 8.11
N VAL A 208 -26.41 0.16 8.18
CA VAL A 208 -26.24 -1.25 8.52
C VAL A 208 -26.18 -1.41 10.04
N LYS A 209 -27.12 -2.17 10.59
CA LYS A 209 -27.13 -2.52 12.01
C LYS A 209 -26.60 -3.93 12.23
N ASN A 210 -26.24 -4.21 13.48
CA ASN A 210 -25.72 -5.49 13.96
C ASN A 210 -24.44 -5.93 13.22
N MET A 211 -23.93 -7.11 13.57
CA MET A 211 -22.69 -7.63 12.99
C MET A 211 -22.70 -9.15 12.93
N ALA A 212 -22.31 -9.69 11.78
CA ALA A 212 -22.21 -11.11 11.52
C ALA A 212 -21.20 -11.78 12.47
N SER A 213 -20.12 -11.08 12.83
CA SER A 213 -19.11 -11.58 13.76
C SER A 213 -19.63 -11.90 15.17
N ARG A 214 -20.80 -11.39 15.57
CA ARG A 214 -21.46 -11.73 16.85
C ARG A 214 -22.36 -12.95 16.76
N LEU A 215 -22.66 -13.43 15.57
CA LEU A 215 -23.50 -14.61 15.37
C LEU A 215 -22.69 -15.89 15.63
N PRO A 216 -23.31 -16.93 16.19
CA PRO A 216 -22.68 -18.23 16.31
C PRO A 216 -22.50 -18.89 14.94
N ASP A 217 -21.53 -19.81 14.82
CA ASP A 217 -21.22 -20.50 13.56
C ASP A 217 -22.40 -21.31 12.99
N TYR A 218 -23.33 -21.73 13.85
CA TYR A 218 -24.54 -22.48 13.47
C TYR A 218 -25.76 -21.57 13.20
N PHE A 219 -25.56 -20.25 13.12
CA PHE A 219 -26.66 -19.33 12.86
C PHE A 219 -27.29 -19.63 11.49
N ASP A 220 -28.62 -19.73 11.49
CA ASP A 220 -29.46 -19.87 10.30
C ASP A 220 -30.63 -18.89 10.47
N PHE A 221 -30.92 -18.13 9.43
CA PHE A 221 -32.00 -17.15 9.43
C PHE A 221 -33.37 -17.78 9.74
N MET A 222 -33.55 -19.07 9.43
CA MET A 222 -34.77 -19.83 9.70
C MET A 222 -35.00 -20.08 11.20
N ASN A 223 -33.95 -20.06 12.01
CA ASN A 223 -34.06 -20.24 13.46
C ASN A 223 -34.56 -18.98 14.19
N GLY A 224 -34.67 -17.85 13.48
CA GLY A 224 -35.12 -16.58 14.03
C GLY A 224 -34.09 -15.92 14.97
N PRO A 225 -34.47 -14.82 15.63
CA PRO A 225 -33.56 -14.07 16.51
C PRO A 225 -33.13 -14.91 17.72
N ASN A 226 -31.87 -14.75 18.14
CA ASN A 226 -31.35 -15.42 19.32
C ASN A 226 -32.07 -14.90 20.58
N ARG A 227 -32.82 -15.78 21.23
CA ARG A 227 -33.65 -15.43 22.41
C ARG A 227 -32.83 -15.23 23.68
N ASP A 228 -31.64 -15.80 23.75
CA ASP A 228 -30.78 -15.75 24.93
C ASP A 228 -29.72 -14.64 24.83
N ASN A 229 -29.45 -14.13 23.61
CA ASN A 229 -28.54 -13.02 23.38
C ASN A 229 -29.09 -12.07 22.31
N SER A 230 -29.72 -10.97 22.75
CA SER A 230 -30.27 -9.94 21.87
C SER A 230 -29.21 -9.19 21.05
N TRP A 231 -27.93 -9.29 21.41
CA TRP A 231 -26.82 -8.69 20.66
C TRP A 231 -26.31 -9.58 19.52
N ALA A 232 -26.72 -10.85 19.47
CA ALA A 232 -26.48 -11.78 18.37
C ALA A 232 -27.65 -11.72 17.36
N ALA A 233 -27.92 -10.52 16.86
CA ALA A 233 -28.92 -10.26 15.84
C ALA A 233 -28.27 -10.24 14.45
N ALA A 234 -29.00 -10.70 13.44
CA ALA A 234 -28.53 -10.69 12.06
C ALA A 234 -28.33 -9.25 11.55
N PRO A 235 -27.33 -9.01 10.68
CA PRO A 235 -27.19 -7.73 10.02
C PRO A 235 -28.45 -7.38 9.24
N GLU A 236 -28.90 -6.12 9.37
CA GLU A 236 -30.07 -5.60 8.67
C GLU A 236 -29.77 -4.19 8.16
N VAL A 237 -30.47 -3.77 7.10
CA VAL A 237 -30.36 -2.41 6.58
C VAL A 237 -31.60 -1.62 6.96
N LYS A 238 -31.38 -0.38 7.44
CA LYS A 238 -32.40 0.66 7.45
C LYS A 238 -32.08 1.66 6.34
N TYR A 239 -32.82 1.59 5.24
CA TYR A 239 -32.69 2.56 4.14
C TYR A 239 -33.21 3.93 4.55
N GLN A 240 -32.54 4.97 4.06
CA GLN A 240 -32.99 6.34 4.28
C GLN A 240 -33.94 6.75 3.16
N SER A 241 -35.21 6.98 3.51
CA SER A 241 -36.28 7.19 2.53
C SER A 241 -36.06 8.39 1.61
N HIS A 242 -35.28 9.39 2.02
CA HIS A 242 -35.02 10.58 1.22
C HIS A 242 -34.15 10.32 -0.02
N PHE A 243 -33.45 9.18 -0.11
CA PHE A 243 -32.73 8.78 -1.33
C PHE A 243 -33.65 8.17 -2.39
N PHE A 244 -34.87 7.75 -2.02
CA PHE A 244 -35.81 7.09 -2.90
C PHE A 244 -36.81 8.11 -3.44
N ASN A 245 -36.98 8.13 -4.76
CA ASN A 245 -38.05 8.91 -5.38
C ASN A 245 -39.40 8.19 -5.31
N GLU A 246 -40.45 8.80 -5.86
CA GLU A 246 -41.82 8.25 -5.90
C GLU A 246 -41.97 6.92 -6.69
N LYS A 247 -40.90 6.48 -7.39
CA LYS A 247 -40.85 5.20 -8.13
C LYS A 247 -39.96 4.16 -7.44
N ASP A 248 -39.51 4.46 -6.22
CA ASP A 248 -38.52 3.73 -5.44
C ASP A 248 -37.19 3.54 -6.20
N CYS A 249 -36.80 4.54 -6.98
CA CYS A 249 -35.46 4.60 -7.57
C CYS A 249 -34.55 5.48 -6.72
N VAL A 250 -33.27 5.11 -6.67
CA VAL A 250 -32.18 5.86 -6.05
C VAL A 250 -31.35 6.53 -7.13
N PHE A 251 -30.96 7.77 -6.89
CA PHE A 251 -29.99 8.46 -7.72
C PHE A 251 -28.58 8.18 -7.22
N PHE A 252 -27.73 7.62 -8.08
CA PHE A 252 -26.29 7.52 -7.85
C PHE A 252 -25.57 8.54 -8.73
N ASP A 253 -24.75 9.40 -8.13
CA ASP A 253 -23.84 10.28 -8.89
C ASP A 253 -22.60 9.50 -9.32
N VAL A 254 -22.74 8.67 -10.35
CA VAL A 254 -21.68 7.81 -10.88
C VAL A 254 -20.92 8.52 -11.99
N THR A 255 -19.59 8.54 -11.90
CA THR A 255 -18.71 9.10 -12.93
C THR A 255 -18.02 8.02 -13.75
N ASP A 256 -17.79 8.28 -15.03
CA ASP A 256 -17.02 7.41 -15.92
C ASP A 256 -15.51 7.44 -15.58
N SER A 257 -15.02 8.58 -15.11
CA SER A 257 -13.68 8.74 -14.56
C SER A 257 -13.74 8.96 -13.04
N PRO A 258 -13.20 8.03 -12.24
CA PRO A 258 -12.99 8.20 -10.80
C PRO A 258 -12.23 9.48 -10.45
N THR A 259 -12.55 10.10 -9.31
CA THR A 259 -11.70 11.13 -8.70
C THR A 259 -10.46 10.48 -8.06
N VAL A 260 -9.43 11.29 -7.80
CA VAL A 260 -8.14 10.80 -7.26
C VAL A 260 -8.28 10.25 -5.84
N ASP A 261 -9.19 10.80 -5.04
CA ASP A 261 -9.37 10.44 -3.64
C ASP A 261 -9.85 8.98 -3.47
N HIS A 262 -10.67 8.48 -4.41
CA HIS A 262 -11.07 7.07 -4.42
C HIS A 262 -9.87 6.12 -4.59
N CYS A 263 -8.89 6.52 -5.39
CA CYS A 263 -7.66 5.75 -5.57
C CYS A 263 -6.77 5.85 -4.32
N TYR A 264 -6.64 7.06 -3.77
CA TYR A 264 -5.80 7.33 -2.61
C TYR A 264 -6.24 6.57 -1.36
N PHE A 265 -7.54 6.28 -1.19
CA PHE A 265 -7.98 5.43 -0.08
C PHE A 265 -7.19 4.11 0.02
N CYS A 266 -6.86 3.47 -1.11
CA CYS A 266 -6.05 2.24 -1.13
C CYS A 266 -4.60 2.44 -1.57
N HIS A 267 -4.27 3.53 -2.26
CA HIS A 267 -2.96 3.74 -2.89
C HIS A 267 -2.15 4.92 -2.30
N SER A 268 -2.60 5.55 -1.22
CA SER A 268 -1.81 6.58 -0.55
C SER A 268 -0.52 6.00 0.06
N THR A 269 0.54 6.77 -0.10
CA THR A 269 1.82 6.58 0.59
C THR A 269 2.15 7.85 1.36
N ALA A 270 2.75 7.72 2.54
CA ALA A 270 3.20 8.84 3.35
C ALA A 270 4.56 8.51 4.01
N PRO A 271 5.44 9.50 4.25
CA PRO A 271 6.60 9.30 5.11
C PRO A 271 6.18 8.74 6.49
N ALA A 272 6.97 7.83 7.03
CA ALA A 272 6.63 7.18 8.31
C ALA A 272 6.75 8.14 9.50
N ASP A 273 7.66 9.11 9.42
CA ASP A 273 7.94 10.16 10.39
C ASP A 273 7.13 11.45 10.15
N LEU A 274 6.18 11.41 9.20
CA LEU A 274 5.34 12.56 8.89
C LEU A 274 4.60 13.05 10.14
N ASP A 275 4.83 14.31 10.50
CA ASP A 275 3.97 15.03 11.44
C ASP A 275 2.58 15.19 10.80
N LYS A 276 1.60 14.46 11.34
CA LYS A 276 0.22 14.46 10.85
C LYS A 276 -0.41 15.86 10.89
N THR A 277 0.08 16.76 11.75
CA THR A 277 -0.40 18.14 11.86
C THR A 277 0.19 19.08 10.81
N ALA A 278 1.29 18.68 10.17
CA ALA A 278 2.01 19.44 9.14
C ALA A 278 1.76 18.93 7.71
N LEU A 279 0.72 18.11 7.48
CA LEU A 279 0.42 17.55 6.15
C LEU A 279 0.26 18.64 5.06
N TRP A 280 -0.23 19.83 5.44
CA TRP A 280 -0.40 20.98 4.55
C TRP A 280 0.92 21.52 3.97
N GLU A 281 2.07 21.14 4.55
CA GLU A 281 3.41 21.51 4.05
C GLU A 281 3.89 20.59 2.92
N SER A 282 3.17 19.51 2.62
CA SER A 282 3.52 18.57 1.54
C SER A 282 2.93 18.99 0.19
N ASP A 283 3.76 18.92 -0.86
CA ASP A 283 3.35 19.12 -2.25
C ASP A 283 2.69 17.85 -2.81
N GLN A 284 1.68 18.03 -3.67
CA GLN A 284 1.09 16.93 -4.44
C GLN A 284 1.94 16.54 -5.66
N ASP A 285 1.68 15.36 -6.22
CA ASP A 285 2.20 14.95 -7.53
C ASP A 285 1.91 16.01 -8.61
N VAL A 286 2.93 16.37 -9.39
CA VAL A 286 2.85 17.45 -10.40
C VAL A 286 1.79 17.21 -11.47
N HIS A 287 1.42 15.97 -11.76
CA HIS A 287 0.37 15.65 -12.72
C HIS A 287 -1.01 15.90 -12.11
N ILE A 288 -1.20 15.53 -10.85
CA ILE A 288 -2.45 15.80 -10.12
C ILE A 288 -2.63 17.31 -9.92
N ALA A 289 -1.55 18.02 -9.58
CA ALA A 289 -1.54 19.49 -9.53
C ALA A 289 -1.86 20.14 -10.89
N ALA A 290 -1.55 19.46 -12.00
CA ALA A 290 -1.93 19.89 -13.35
C ALA A 290 -3.36 19.48 -13.77
N GLY A 291 -4.13 18.83 -12.88
CA GLY A 291 -5.52 18.43 -13.07
C GLY A 291 -5.71 17.06 -13.73
N LEU A 292 -4.64 16.26 -13.88
CA LEU A 292 -4.76 14.87 -14.32
C LEU A 292 -5.28 13.99 -13.19
N ARG A 293 -5.90 12.88 -13.56
CA ARG A 293 -6.38 11.85 -12.64
C ARG A 293 -5.56 10.57 -12.81
N CYS A 294 -5.66 9.66 -11.85
CA CYS A 294 -4.99 8.36 -11.90
C CYS A 294 -5.30 7.63 -13.23
N THR A 295 -6.58 7.65 -13.65
CA THR A 295 -7.05 6.99 -14.88
C THR A 295 -6.58 7.65 -16.18
N ASP A 296 -5.94 8.82 -16.14
CA ASP A 296 -5.37 9.41 -17.36
C ASP A 296 -4.14 8.65 -17.85
N CYS A 297 -3.37 8.09 -16.91
CA CYS A 297 -2.27 7.15 -17.15
C CYS A 297 -2.74 5.69 -17.01
N HIS A 298 -3.46 5.37 -15.94
CA HIS A 298 -4.02 4.04 -15.65
C HIS A 298 -5.37 3.82 -16.34
N ARG A 299 -5.38 3.94 -17.68
CA ARG A 299 -6.61 3.77 -18.46
C ARG A 299 -7.08 2.33 -18.45
N ASN A 300 -8.39 2.17 -18.54
CA ASN A 300 -9.04 0.89 -18.69
C ASN A 300 -10.28 1.04 -19.60
N GLY A 301 -10.78 -0.09 -20.10
CA GLY A 301 -12.08 -0.17 -20.74
C GLY A 301 -13.11 -0.87 -19.84
N LEU A 302 -14.21 -1.32 -20.43
CA LEU A 302 -15.27 -2.04 -19.70
C LEU A 302 -14.77 -3.29 -18.96
N SER A 303 -13.70 -3.95 -19.44
CA SER A 303 -13.09 -5.10 -18.77
C SER A 303 -12.34 -4.74 -17.48
N HIS A 304 -12.15 -3.44 -17.19
CA HIS A 304 -11.33 -2.98 -16.07
C HIS A 304 -9.91 -3.57 -16.06
N ASP A 305 -9.42 -3.95 -17.24
CA ASP A 305 -8.01 -4.27 -17.45
C ASP A 305 -7.27 -2.93 -17.37
N ILE A 306 -6.62 -2.66 -16.23
CA ILE A 306 -5.99 -1.38 -15.92
C ILE A 306 -4.55 -1.38 -16.44
N VAL A 307 -4.23 -0.44 -17.33
CA VAL A 307 -2.85 -0.16 -17.74
C VAL A 307 -2.02 0.20 -16.52
N ARG A 308 -0.87 -0.44 -16.34
CA ARG A 308 0.05 -0.19 -15.22
C ARG A 308 1.14 0.83 -15.54
N GLY A 309 1.29 1.21 -16.80
CA GLY A 309 2.01 2.41 -17.23
C GLY A 309 3.53 2.27 -17.28
N TYR A 310 4.04 1.06 -17.57
CA TYR A 310 5.48 0.82 -17.73
C TYR A 310 5.87 0.43 -19.16
N GLU A 311 7.11 0.74 -19.54
CA GLU A 311 7.61 0.44 -20.87
C GLU A 311 7.60 -1.08 -21.14
N GLY A 312 7.04 -1.47 -22.29
CA GLY A 312 6.93 -2.87 -22.69
C GLY A 312 5.75 -3.63 -22.08
N GLU A 313 4.84 -2.95 -21.39
CA GLU A 313 3.59 -3.55 -20.91
C GLU A 313 2.74 -4.09 -22.08
N GLU A 314 2.43 -5.38 -22.05
CA GLU A 314 1.45 -5.98 -22.95
C GLU A 314 0.03 -5.66 -22.47
N HIS A 315 -0.73 -4.93 -23.27
CA HIS A 315 -2.08 -4.51 -22.92
C HIS A 315 -2.94 -4.28 -24.17
N ALA A 316 -4.26 -4.38 -24.03
CA ALA A 316 -5.18 -4.07 -25.11
C ALA A 316 -5.18 -2.55 -25.42
N GLY A 317 -4.74 -2.17 -26.63
CA GLY A 317 -4.65 -0.77 -27.05
C GLY A 317 -3.22 -0.23 -27.00
N ASN A 318 -3.05 1.10 -26.93
CA ASN A 318 -1.73 1.74 -26.98
C ASN A 318 -1.24 2.13 -25.58
N ALA A 319 -0.87 1.13 -24.76
CA ALA A 319 -0.28 1.34 -23.44
C ALA A 319 1.09 2.04 -23.50
N GLY A 320 1.85 1.86 -24.60
CA GLY A 320 3.13 2.56 -24.81
C GLY A 320 2.99 4.08 -24.70
N SER A 321 1.87 4.63 -25.19
CA SER A 321 1.55 6.06 -25.09
C SER A 321 1.16 6.56 -23.69
N LEU A 322 1.01 5.66 -22.70
CA LEU A 322 0.60 5.96 -21.32
C LEU A 322 1.75 5.83 -20.31
N THR A 323 2.97 5.65 -20.80
CA THR A 323 4.21 5.68 -20.00
C THR A 323 4.75 7.11 -19.87
N CYS A 324 5.68 7.36 -18.94
CA CYS A 324 6.38 8.65 -18.84
C CYS A 324 6.98 9.04 -20.20
N ARG A 325 7.68 8.10 -20.84
CA ARG A 325 8.28 8.30 -22.16
C ARG A 325 7.23 8.56 -23.23
N GLY A 326 6.15 7.76 -23.26
CA GLY A 326 5.06 7.89 -24.23
C GLY A 326 4.39 9.27 -24.19
N CYS A 327 4.09 9.77 -22.98
CA CYS A 327 3.49 11.09 -22.82
C CYS A 327 4.44 12.23 -23.21
N HIS A 328 5.69 12.19 -22.75
CA HIS A 328 6.61 13.33 -22.85
C HIS A 328 7.46 13.36 -24.14
N LEU A 329 7.86 12.20 -24.63
CA LEU A 329 8.78 12.04 -25.78
C LEU A 329 8.11 11.39 -26.99
N GLY A 330 6.98 10.73 -26.77
CA GLY A 330 6.26 9.97 -27.78
C GLY A 330 6.66 8.50 -27.80
N ASP A 331 5.80 7.70 -28.44
CA ASP A 331 6.04 6.28 -28.67
C ASP A 331 6.48 6.07 -30.14
N ALA A 332 7.76 5.78 -30.32
CA ALA A 332 8.34 5.56 -31.66
C ALA A 332 7.71 4.36 -32.39
N SER A 333 7.10 3.42 -31.67
CA SER A 333 6.43 2.24 -32.23
C SER A 333 4.99 2.50 -32.68
N ALA A 334 4.35 3.58 -32.18
CA ALA A 334 3.00 3.96 -32.59
C ALA A 334 2.96 4.33 -34.08
N SER A 335 1.79 4.58 -34.69
CA SER A 335 1.65 5.02 -36.09
C SER A 335 1.06 6.43 -36.24
N GLY A 336 0.54 7.02 -35.15
CA GLY A 336 -0.22 8.27 -35.14
C GLY A 336 0.45 9.40 -34.37
N VAL A 337 -0.39 10.32 -33.86
CA VAL A 337 0.04 11.50 -33.07
C VAL A 337 0.79 11.11 -31.80
N GLU A 338 0.61 9.89 -31.32
CA GLU A 338 1.31 9.32 -30.16
C GLU A 338 2.82 9.25 -30.37
N LYS A 339 3.31 9.22 -31.63
CA LYS A 339 4.75 9.33 -31.93
C LYS A 339 5.38 10.65 -31.50
N LEU A 340 4.58 11.71 -31.40
CA LEU A 340 5.07 13.07 -31.20
C LEU A 340 5.32 13.40 -29.73
N GLY A 341 4.71 12.64 -28.81
CA GLY A 341 4.59 13.03 -27.41
C GLY A 341 3.62 14.21 -27.23
N GLY A 342 3.66 14.88 -26.09
CA GLY A 342 2.76 15.99 -25.76
C GLY A 342 1.37 15.57 -25.33
N ARG A 343 1.18 14.29 -24.97
CA ARG A 343 -0.12 13.75 -24.56
C ARG A 343 -0.64 14.51 -23.33
N LEU A 344 -1.91 14.92 -23.35
CA LEU A 344 -2.55 15.70 -22.27
C LEU A 344 -1.79 16.99 -21.89
N GLY A 345 -1.03 17.57 -22.84
CA GLY A 345 -0.24 18.77 -22.57
C GLY A 345 1.12 18.52 -21.92
N ALA A 346 1.59 17.26 -21.88
CA ALA A 346 2.87 16.91 -21.30
C ALA A 346 4.04 17.71 -21.96
N PRO A 347 4.89 18.39 -21.18
CA PRO A 347 6.00 19.16 -21.73
C PRO A 347 7.11 18.24 -22.26
N ARG A 348 7.85 18.68 -23.28
CA ARG A 348 9.04 17.94 -23.76
C ARG A 348 10.24 18.19 -22.84
N PRO A 349 10.79 17.16 -22.17
CA PRO A 349 11.92 17.36 -21.26
C PRO A 349 13.21 17.54 -22.06
N LEU A 350 13.97 18.60 -21.75
CA LEU A 350 15.21 18.93 -22.45
C LEU A 350 16.47 18.34 -21.80
N HIS A 351 16.43 18.08 -20.48
CA HIS A 351 17.55 17.57 -19.67
C HIS A 351 18.91 18.24 -19.98
N LYS A 352 18.94 19.58 -20.11
CA LYS A 352 20.15 20.33 -20.46
C LYS A 352 21.27 20.05 -19.44
N GLY A 353 22.43 19.64 -19.93
CA GLY A 353 23.60 19.35 -19.09
C GLY A 353 23.63 17.95 -18.50
N LEU A 354 22.58 17.13 -18.68
CA LEU A 354 22.57 15.73 -18.26
C LEU A 354 23.15 14.83 -19.36
N PRO A 355 24.20 14.03 -19.08
CA PRO A 355 24.72 13.07 -20.04
C PRO A 355 23.66 12.02 -20.43
N PRO A 356 23.53 11.66 -21.72
CA PRO A 356 22.49 10.72 -22.21
C PRO A 356 22.45 9.37 -21.49
N VAL A 357 23.60 8.89 -20.99
CA VAL A 357 23.70 7.62 -20.25
C VAL A 357 22.72 7.52 -19.07
N HIS A 358 22.38 8.63 -18.42
CA HIS A 358 21.39 8.64 -17.33
C HIS A 358 20.01 8.20 -17.82
N LEU A 359 19.60 8.68 -19.01
CA LEU A 359 18.31 8.35 -19.62
C LEU A 359 18.29 6.95 -20.26
N GLU A 360 19.46 6.33 -20.43
CA GLU A 360 19.62 4.94 -20.89
C GLU A 360 19.70 3.94 -19.75
N LYS A 361 20.22 4.35 -18.58
CA LYS A 361 20.51 3.48 -17.44
C LYS A 361 19.57 3.68 -16.26
N MET A 362 18.71 4.69 -16.27
CA MET A 362 17.76 4.96 -15.20
C MET A 362 16.35 5.21 -15.76
N THR A 363 15.33 4.87 -14.97
CA THR A 363 13.95 5.27 -15.27
C THR A 363 13.79 6.77 -15.03
N CYS A 364 12.78 7.39 -15.67
CA CYS A 364 12.43 8.79 -15.38
C CYS A 364 12.13 8.98 -13.88
N THR A 365 11.51 7.98 -13.26
CA THR A 365 11.10 7.99 -11.85
C THR A 365 12.29 7.98 -10.89
N ALA A 366 13.47 7.50 -11.29
CA ALA A 366 14.66 7.52 -10.42
C ALA A 366 15.03 8.94 -9.97
N CYS A 367 14.86 9.93 -10.84
CA CYS A 367 15.10 11.34 -10.48
C CYS A 367 13.83 12.07 -10.03
N HIS A 368 12.67 11.63 -10.52
CA HIS A 368 11.42 12.39 -10.44
C HIS A 368 10.39 11.86 -9.45
N SER A 369 10.56 10.72 -8.77
CA SER A 369 9.49 10.12 -7.95
C SER A 369 9.92 9.86 -6.50
N GLY A 370 8.95 9.97 -5.58
CA GLY A 370 9.05 9.52 -4.19
C GLY A 370 9.72 10.52 -3.24
N PRO A 371 10.31 10.05 -2.14
CA PRO A 371 11.13 10.89 -1.26
C PRO A 371 12.49 11.22 -1.89
N TRP A 372 13.13 12.29 -1.44
CA TRP A 372 14.56 12.49 -1.69
C TRP A 372 15.38 11.50 -0.86
N PRO A 373 16.45 10.90 -1.43
CA PRO A 373 17.29 9.98 -0.67
C PRO A 373 18.12 10.74 0.36
N ASP A 374 18.06 10.29 1.62
CA ASP A 374 18.91 10.78 2.69
C ASP A 374 20.35 10.22 2.58
N ALA A 375 21.32 11.02 3.03
CA ALA A 375 22.75 10.70 2.91
C ALA A 375 23.20 9.51 3.76
N GLU A 376 22.55 9.27 4.91
CA GLU A 376 23.00 8.30 5.89
C GLU A 376 22.22 6.98 5.83
N THR A 377 20.89 7.06 5.77
CA THR A 377 20.00 5.91 5.86
C THR A 377 18.76 6.08 5.00
N THR A 378 18.35 5.01 4.31
CA THR A 378 17.08 5.03 3.58
C THR A 378 15.90 5.28 4.51
N GLY A 379 15.03 6.21 4.12
CA GLY A 379 13.83 6.56 4.86
C GLY A 379 12.78 5.45 4.90
N ARG A 380 11.75 5.68 5.71
CA ARG A 380 10.59 4.79 5.82
C ARG A 380 9.34 5.48 5.28
N VAL A 381 8.48 4.69 4.67
CA VAL A 381 7.14 5.10 4.26
C VAL A 381 6.10 4.17 4.86
N ARG A 382 4.85 4.63 4.83
CA ARG A 382 3.64 3.87 5.18
C ARG A 382 2.71 3.90 3.98
N THR A 383 2.09 2.77 3.66
CA THR A 383 1.08 2.70 2.58
C THR A 383 -0.30 2.44 3.16
N ALA A 384 -1.35 2.87 2.44
CA ALA A 384 -2.72 2.67 2.90
C ALA A 384 -3.08 1.19 3.10
N ARG A 385 -2.72 0.32 2.14
CA ARG A 385 -3.01 -1.12 2.22
C ARG A 385 -2.25 -1.82 3.35
N ALA A 386 -0.95 -1.55 3.48
CA ALA A 386 -0.08 -2.25 4.42
C ALA A 386 -0.20 -1.69 5.85
N ASN A 387 -0.20 -0.37 6.00
CA ASN A 387 -0.21 0.34 7.29
C ASN A 387 -1.60 0.88 7.69
N ARG A 388 -2.65 0.56 6.94
CA ARG A 388 -4.05 0.93 7.22
C ARG A 388 -4.35 2.45 7.23
N LEU A 389 -3.64 3.23 6.41
CA LEU A 389 -3.92 4.67 6.28
C LEU A 389 -5.31 4.91 5.67
N GLY A 390 -5.89 6.08 5.96
CA GLY A 390 -7.16 6.52 5.34
C GLY A 390 -8.44 5.99 6.00
N ILE A 391 -8.35 5.20 7.08
CA ILE A 391 -9.50 4.80 7.88
C ILE A 391 -9.67 5.80 9.02
N HIS A 392 -10.76 6.55 8.98
CA HIS A 392 -11.09 7.61 9.93
C HIS A 392 -12.21 7.16 10.87
N GLY A 393 -12.09 7.54 12.15
CA GLY A 393 -13.07 7.20 13.17
C GLY A 393 -12.58 7.63 14.55
N ARG A 394 -13.30 7.22 15.61
CA ARG A 394 -12.88 7.49 16.99
C ARG A 394 -11.62 6.72 17.40
N ALA A 395 -11.45 5.50 16.86
CA ALA A 395 -10.27 4.70 17.09
C ALA A 395 -9.19 5.01 16.05
N GLN A 396 -7.92 4.92 16.44
CA GLN A 396 -6.81 4.95 15.51
C GLN A 396 -6.63 3.56 14.87
N TRP A 397 -6.60 3.50 13.54
CA TRP A 397 -6.46 2.23 12.80
C TRP A 397 -5.10 2.06 12.12
N ASP A 398 -4.33 3.15 11.95
CA ASP A 398 -3.02 3.07 11.30
C ASP A 398 -2.00 2.33 12.16
N MET A 399 -1.12 1.58 11.49
CA MET A 399 -0.10 0.75 12.12
C MET A 399 1.31 1.23 11.77
N THR A 400 2.23 1.08 12.73
CA THR A 400 3.66 1.33 12.50
C THR A 400 4.29 0.26 11.62
N VAL A 401 3.86 -1.00 11.78
CA VAL A 401 4.24 -2.14 10.94
C VAL A 401 3.29 -2.29 9.74
N PRO A 402 3.76 -2.81 8.59
CA PRO A 402 5.13 -3.25 8.32
C PRO A 402 6.10 -2.08 8.09
N TYR A 403 7.39 -2.37 8.19
CA TYR A 403 8.45 -1.40 7.93
C TYR A 403 8.81 -1.40 6.44
N ILE A 404 8.30 -0.40 5.72
CA ILE A 404 8.53 -0.20 4.28
C ILE A 404 9.61 0.86 4.09
N LEU A 405 10.67 0.53 3.34
CA LEU A 405 11.78 1.42 3.03
C LEU A 405 11.58 2.06 1.66
N ALA A 406 11.81 3.37 1.55
CA ALA A 406 11.82 4.09 0.28
C ALA A 406 12.60 5.41 0.35
N PRO A 407 13.21 5.87 -0.76
CA PRO A 407 13.41 5.11 -2.00
C PRO A 407 14.59 4.13 -1.87
N VAL A 408 14.44 2.93 -2.44
CA VAL A 408 15.57 2.01 -2.69
C VAL A 408 15.82 1.93 -4.19
N PHE A 409 16.99 2.36 -4.66
CA PHE A 409 17.37 2.31 -6.07
C PHE A 409 17.90 0.92 -6.42
N ILE A 410 17.19 0.21 -7.30
CA ILE A 410 17.53 -1.17 -7.68
C ILE A 410 17.73 -1.24 -9.19
N ARG A 411 18.83 -1.89 -9.61
CA ARG A 411 19.00 -2.27 -11.01
C ARG A 411 18.10 -3.45 -11.34
N GLN A 412 17.06 -3.17 -12.12
CA GLN A 412 16.09 -4.18 -12.59
C GLN A 412 16.73 -5.15 -13.59
N ASP A 413 15.99 -6.20 -13.95
CA ASP A 413 16.44 -7.24 -14.89
C ASP A 413 16.68 -6.72 -16.31
N ASN A 414 16.01 -5.63 -16.70
CA ASN A 414 16.27 -4.92 -17.96
C ASN A 414 17.55 -4.06 -17.92
N GLY A 415 18.27 -4.05 -16.79
CA GLY A 415 19.52 -3.33 -16.59
C GLY A 415 19.36 -1.86 -16.20
N VAL A 416 18.12 -1.36 -16.05
CA VAL A 416 17.79 0.03 -15.72
C VAL A 416 17.53 0.19 -14.22
N ILE A 417 18.06 1.24 -13.62
CA ILE A 417 17.85 1.58 -12.20
C ILE A 417 16.50 2.29 -12.04
N ALA A 418 15.70 1.85 -11.08
CA ALA A 418 14.44 2.49 -10.69
C ALA A 418 14.31 2.59 -9.16
N PRO A 419 13.51 3.53 -8.65
CA PRO A 419 13.20 3.60 -7.24
C PRO A 419 12.14 2.53 -6.90
N HIS A 420 12.34 1.88 -5.76
CA HIS A 420 11.49 0.83 -5.23
C HIS A 420 11.10 1.13 -3.79
N GLU A 421 9.94 0.62 -3.40
CA GLU A 421 9.61 0.34 -2.02
C GLU A 421 10.13 -1.08 -1.69
N MET A 422 10.56 -1.29 -0.45
CA MET A 422 11.17 -2.55 -0.02
C MET A 422 10.73 -2.96 1.38
N ILE A 423 10.46 -4.25 1.57
CA ILE A 423 10.16 -4.87 2.87
C ILE A 423 11.07 -6.07 3.08
N TYR A 424 11.66 -6.18 4.28
CA TYR A 424 12.27 -7.42 4.75
C TYR A 424 11.22 -8.26 5.48
N PRO A 425 11.04 -9.55 5.14
CA PRO A 425 10.08 -10.38 5.84
C PRO A 425 10.51 -10.58 7.30
N ALA A 426 9.53 -10.59 8.21
CA ALA A 426 9.70 -11.06 9.57
C ALA A 426 8.54 -11.97 9.96
N PHE A 427 8.81 -13.23 10.33
CA PHE A 427 7.76 -14.19 10.63
C PHE A 427 8.29 -15.45 11.31
N TRP A 428 7.39 -16.12 12.04
CA TRP A 428 7.61 -17.44 12.62
C TRP A 428 7.23 -18.53 11.63
N GLY A 429 7.91 -19.66 11.64
CA GLY A 429 7.57 -20.77 10.76
C GLY A 429 8.22 -22.08 11.14
N PHE A 430 7.87 -23.13 10.40
CA PHE A 430 8.54 -24.43 10.46
C PHE A 430 9.28 -24.71 9.15
N LEU A 431 10.51 -25.21 9.25
CA LEU A 431 11.24 -25.70 8.08
C LEU A 431 10.53 -26.97 7.54
N ALA A 432 10.16 -26.93 6.27
CA ALA A 432 9.51 -28.02 5.55
C ALA A 432 9.97 -28.05 4.09
N ASP A 433 10.42 -29.21 3.60
CA ASP A 433 10.76 -29.45 2.19
C ASP A 433 11.72 -28.42 1.55
N GLY A 434 12.67 -27.89 2.32
CA GLY A 434 13.64 -26.88 1.85
C GLY A 434 13.10 -25.44 1.80
N GLY A 435 11.85 -25.22 2.23
CA GLY A 435 11.25 -23.91 2.47
C GLY A 435 10.82 -23.72 3.93
N ILE A 436 10.13 -22.61 4.20
CA ILE A 436 9.57 -22.31 5.52
C ILE A 436 8.06 -22.14 5.35
N LYS A 437 7.28 -22.92 6.11
CA LYS A 437 5.85 -22.74 6.24
C LYS A 437 5.57 -21.68 7.33
N PRO A 438 5.06 -20.48 6.98
CA PRO A 438 4.80 -19.43 7.96
C PRO A 438 3.68 -19.81 8.93
N LEU A 439 3.72 -19.18 10.10
CA LEU A 439 2.65 -19.20 11.09
C LEU A 439 1.94 -17.86 11.10
N LEU A 440 0.62 -17.90 11.24
CA LEU A 440 -0.21 -16.72 11.45
C LEU A 440 -0.05 -16.18 12.89
N PRO A 441 -0.33 -14.88 13.12
CA PRO A 441 -0.26 -14.27 14.45
C PRO A 441 -0.98 -15.08 15.53
N GLU A 442 -2.17 -15.61 15.24
CA GLU A 442 -3.01 -16.33 16.20
C GLU A 442 -2.36 -17.61 16.73
N ALA A 443 -1.38 -18.18 16.02
CA ALA A 443 -0.65 -19.36 16.47
C ALA A 443 0.49 -19.03 17.45
N VAL A 444 0.96 -17.78 17.50
CA VAL A 444 2.16 -17.38 18.26
C VAL A 444 1.85 -16.38 19.37
N LYS A 445 0.86 -15.49 19.21
CA LYS A 445 0.46 -14.52 20.24
C LYS A 445 0.24 -15.15 21.62
N PRO A 446 -0.48 -16.29 21.77
CA PRO A 446 -0.65 -16.90 23.09
C PRO A 446 0.66 -17.31 23.78
N LEU A 447 1.69 -17.67 23.00
CA LEU A 447 3.02 -18.03 23.53
C LEU A 447 3.77 -16.78 23.99
N ILE A 448 3.64 -15.68 23.25
CA ILE A 448 4.24 -14.38 23.57
C ILE A 448 3.60 -13.79 24.82
N ASP A 449 2.26 -13.83 24.90
CA ASP A 449 1.50 -13.31 26.03
C ASP A 449 1.86 -14.08 27.31
N ALA A 450 1.86 -15.42 27.26
CA ALA A 450 2.26 -16.25 28.39
C ALA A 450 3.71 -15.99 28.83
N LEU A 451 4.62 -15.72 27.89
CA LEU A 451 6.01 -15.38 28.21
C LEU A 451 6.10 -14.02 28.91
N ARG A 452 5.43 -12.99 28.37
CA ARG A 452 5.41 -11.64 28.96
C ARG A 452 4.77 -11.63 30.34
N GLU A 453 3.68 -12.37 30.55
CA GLU A 453 3.04 -12.55 31.86
C GLU A 453 3.99 -13.21 32.87
N ALA A 454 4.72 -14.25 32.46
CA ALA A 454 5.69 -14.92 33.31
C ALA A 454 6.87 -13.99 33.69
N GLU A 455 7.38 -13.20 32.75
CA GLU A 455 8.43 -12.20 32.99
C GLU A 455 7.95 -11.09 33.94
N ALA A 456 6.74 -10.57 33.72
CA ALA A 456 6.14 -9.56 34.59
C ALA A 456 5.96 -10.08 36.03
N LYS A 457 5.48 -11.32 36.18
CA LYS A 457 5.35 -11.98 37.49
C LYS A 457 6.71 -12.19 38.15
N ALA A 458 7.71 -12.67 37.42
CA ALA A 458 9.06 -12.85 37.95
C ALA A 458 9.71 -11.52 38.38
N ALA A 459 9.49 -10.45 37.61
CA ALA A 459 9.96 -9.11 37.96
C ALA A 459 9.27 -8.57 39.23
N GLN A 460 7.96 -8.81 39.39
CA GLN A 460 7.22 -8.45 40.59
C GLN A 460 7.68 -9.23 41.82
N GLU A 461 7.92 -10.53 41.69
CA GLU A 461 8.46 -11.39 42.75
C GLU A 461 9.89 -10.99 43.15
N ALA A 462 10.73 -10.60 42.18
CA ALA A 462 12.08 -10.10 42.44
C ALA A 462 12.11 -8.69 43.06
N ALA A 463 11.08 -7.87 42.80
CA ALA A 463 10.92 -6.53 43.38
C ALA A 463 10.27 -6.54 44.77
N ALA A 464 9.74 -7.67 45.24
CA ALA A 464 9.18 -7.79 46.58
C ALA A 464 10.29 -7.61 47.63
N PRO A 465 10.12 -6.71 48.61
CA PRO A 465 11.16 -6.47 49.62
C PRO A 465 11.40 -7.74 50.44
N VAL A 466 12.67 -8.14 50.55
CA VAL A 466 13.09 -9.19 51.49
C VAL A 466 12.76 -8.70 52.89
N ALA A 467 11.78 -9.33 53.54
CA ALA A 467 11.37 -8.96 54.89
C ALA A 467 12.59 -9.02 55.83
N GLU A 468 13.00 -7.85 56.30
CA GLU A 468 14.04 -7.69 57.31
C GLU A 468 13.53 -8.32 58.61
N ALA A 469 14.29 -9.25 59.17
CA ALA A 469 13.96 -9.95 60.41
C ALA A 469 13.82 -8.93 61.55
N THR A 470 12.65 -8.90 62.16
CA THR A 470 12.33 -8.11 63.35
C THR A 470 13.22 -8.53 64.53
N PRO A 471 13.89 -7.59 65.22
CA PRO A 471 14.38 -7.83 66.57
C PRO A 471 13.26 -7.58 67.58
N GLU A 472 13.33 -8.36 68.66
CA GLU A 472 12.39 -8.46 69.78
C GLU A 472 11.93 -7.14 70.40
N GLU A 473 10.68 -7.19 70.84
CA GLU A 473 9.93 -6.22 71.62
C GLU A 473 10.47 -6.10 73.07
N GLN A 474 10.65 -4.89 73.58
CA GLN A 474 10.69 -4.61 75.03
C GLN A 474 9.89 -3.34 75.37
N PRO A 475 9.26 -3.28 76.56
CA PRO A 475 7.99 -2.58 76.76
C PRO A 475 8.12 -1.17 77.34
N ALA A 476 7.00 -0.46 77.22
CA ALA A 476 6.75 0.96 77.48
C ALA A 476 7.04 1.47 78.90
N GLU A 477 7.32 2.77 79.00
CA GLU A 477 6.96 3.60 80.16
C GLU A 477 6.48 5.00 79.75
N ALA A 478 5.68 5.58 80.64
CA ALA A 478 4.63 6.57 80.42
C ALA A 478 5.09 8.05 80.44
N GLY A 479 4.25 8.91 79.86
CA GLY A 479 4.32 10.37 80.03
C GLY A 479 3.21 11.12 79.30
N THR A 480 2.09 11.38 79.99
CA THR A 480 0.97 12.27 79.61
C THR A 480 1.35 13.77 79.80
N PRO A 481 0.43 14.75 79.61
CA PRO A 481 -0.12 15.33 78.37
C PRO A 481 0.00 16.88 78.36
N THR A 482 -0.24 17.58 77.24
CA THR A 482 -0.64 19.01 77.13
C THR A 482 -0.47 19.40 75.65
N ASP A 483 -1.18 20.32 75.00
CA ASP A 483 -2.43 21.04 75.18
C ASP A 483 -2.65 21.65 73.78
N ALA A 484 -3.91 21.79 73.36
CA ALA A 484 -4.25 22.66 72.24
C ALA A 484 -4.02 24.14 72.64
N PRO A 485 -3.87 25.08 71.69
CA PRO A 485 -5.11 25.71 71.24
C PRO A 485 -5.17 26.12 69.76
N SER A 486 -6.43 26.22 69.35
CA SER A 486 -7.04 26.97 68.26
C SER A 486 -6.43 28.34 67.93
N GLY A 487 -6.50 28.70 66.65
CA GLY A 487 -6.46 30.08 66.18
C GLY A 487 -7.15 30.20 64.81
N GLU A 488 -8.40 30.68 64.81
CA GLU A 488 -9.12 31.15 63.64
C GLU A 488 -8.69 32.57 63.24
N ALA A 489 -8.99 32.87 61.96
CA ALA A 489 -9.49 34.14 61.43
C ALA A 489 -8.54 35.11 60.70
N ASP A 490 -8.95 35.32 59.44
CA ASP A 490 -9.20 36.59 58.75
C ASP A 490 -8.26 37.05 57.61
N PRO A 491 -8.83 37.73 56.58
CA PRO A 491 -8.44 37.65 55.18
C PRO A 491 -7.98 39.01 54.65
N THR A 492 -7.69 39.12 53.36
CA THR A 492 -7.65 40.33 52.49
C THR A 492 -6.80 39.96 51.27
N ALA A 493 -6.89 40.52 50.06
CA ALA A 493 -7.83 41.34 49.31
C ALA A 493 -7.15 41.57 47.92
N ALA A 494 -7.89 42.19 47.00
CA ALA A 494 -7.47 42.82 45.72
C ALA A 494 -7.43 41.88 44.50
N THR A 495 -8.45 41.84 43.64
CA THR A 495 -8.86 42.83 42.59
C THR A 495 -7.86 42.98 41.45
N GLU A 496 -8.26 42.61 40.24
CA GLU A 496 -8.45 43.59 39.16
C GLU A 496 -9.32 42.97 38.04
N ALA A 497 -10.23 43.80 37.54
CA ALA A 497 -11.19 43.53 36.49
C ALA A 497 -10.85 44.40 35.28
N THR A 498 -11.12 43.92 34.07
CA THR A 498 -11.49 44.78 32.93
C THR A 498 -12.56 44.11 32.07
N GLU A 499 -13.73 44.74 32.12
CA GLU A 499 -14.85 44.87 31.16
C GLU A 499 -14.46 44.84 29.66
N ALA A 500 -15.34 44.68 28.65
CA ALA A 500 -16.75 44.38 28.45
C ALA A 500 -16.92 44.11 26.93
N THR A 501 -17.86 43.29 26.46
CA THR A 501 -19.18 43.65 25.88
C THR A 501 -19.66 42.37 25.16
N GLY A 502 -20.88 41.87 25.20
CA GLY A 502 -22.20 42.47 25.42
C GLY A 502 -23.03 42.21 24.15
N GLY A 503 -23.94 41.23 24.18
CA GLY A 503 -24.84 40.93 23.06
C GLY A 503 -25.58 39.60 23.17
N GLU A 504 -26.49 39.51 24.13
CA GLU A 504 -27.44 38.41 24.30
C GLU A 504 -28.55 38.45 23.23
N GLY A 505 -29.05 37.26 22.89
CA GLY A 505 -30.22 37.03 22.06
C GLY A 505 -30.66 35.58 22.20
N GLU A 506 -31.41 35.31 23.27
CA GLU A 506 -31.96 34.01 23.67
C GLU A 506 -33.00 33.48 22.67
N GLY A 507 -33.03 32.15 22.53
CA GLY A 507 -34.03 31.40 21.79
C GLY A 507 -33.91 29.92 22.16
N GLU A 508 -34.57 29.56 23.27
CA GLU A 508 -34.62 28.23 23.86
C GLU A 508 -35.26 27.18 22.94
N GLY A 509 -34.70 25.97 22.97
CA GLY A 509 -35.22 24.79 22.30
C GLY A 509 -34.49 23.56 22.82
N GLU A 510 -34.93 23.07 23.97
CA GLU A 510 -34.39 21.94 24.72
C GLU A 510 -34.36 20.66 23.86
N GLY A 511 -33.16 20.12 23.67
CA GLY A 511 -32.90 18.78 23.18
C GLY A 511 -31.75 18.22 24.00
N GLU A 512 -32.09 17.43 25.01
CA GLU A 512 -31.19 16.78 25.96
C GLU A 512 -30.22 15.85 25.22
N ALA A 513 -29.04 16.37 24.89
CA ALA A 513 -27.89 15.59 24.48
C ALA A 513 -27.09 15.26 25.73
N THR A 514 -27.23 14.04 26.24
CA THR A 514 -26.32 13.48 27.24
C THR A 514 -24.94 13.39 26.61
N SER A 515 -24.08 14.36 26.92
CA SER A 515 -22.65 14.26 26.67
C SER A 515 -22.08 13.23 27.63
N GLU A 516 -21.93 11.99 27.16
CA GLU A 516 -20.95 11.08 27.75
C GLU A 516 -19.57 11.71 27.52
N GLU A 517 -19.02 12.34 28.56
CA GLU A 517 -17.61 12.70 28.62
C GLU A 517 -16.80 11.41 28.39
N ALA A 518 -16.14 11.38 27.24
CA ALA A 518 -15.18 10.33 26.92
C ALA A 518 -14.02 10.46 27.91
N VAL A 519 -13.94 9.51 28.84
CA VAL A 519 -12.71 9.24 29.58
C VAL A 519 -11.72 8.73 28.53
N GLU A 520 -10.75 9.57 28.13
CA GLU A 520 -9.55 9.09 27.45
C GLU A 520 -8.83 8.16 28.43
N GLU A 521 -8.99 6.85 28.24
CA GLU A 521 -8.11 5.89 28.90
C GLU A 521 -6.68 6.15 28.40
N PRO A 522 -5.69 6.33 29.30
CA PRO A 522 -4.32 6.55 28.89
C PRO A 522 -3.85 5.35 28.07
N GLU A 523 -3.45 5.62 26.83
CA GLU A 523 -2.92 4.61 25.92
C GLU A 523 -1.65 4.02 26.55
N GLU A 524 -1.71 2.73 26.91
CA GLU A 524 -0.58 2.02 27.49
C GLU A 524 0.57 2.00 26.46
N PRO A 525 1.81 2.37 26.84
CA PRO A 525 2.90 2.44 25.88
C PRO A 525 3.10 1.08 25.19
N PRO A 526 3.39 1.06 23.87
CA PRO A 526 3.52 -0.19 23.14
C PRO A 526 4.58 -1.07 23.78
N ALA A 527 4.29 -2.37 23.86
CA ALA A 527 5.21 -3.34 24.43
C ALA A 527 6.55 -3.30 23.69
N PRO A 528 7.69 -3.47 24.39
CA PRO A 528 8.99 -3.45 23.73
C PRO A 528 9.09 -4.58 22.69
N PRO A 529 9.86 -4.36 21.60
CA PRO A 529 10.17 -5.39 20.61
C PRO A 529 10.73 -6.66 21.26
N LEU A 530 10.37 -7.82 20.71
CA LEU A 530 10.88 -9.10 21.20
C LEU A 530 12.40 -9.17 21.04
N ASN A 531 13.12 -9.48 22.12
CA ASN A 531 14.56 -9.63 22.10
C ASN A 531 15.00 -11.08 21.80
N ALA A 532 16.29 -11.29 21.54
CA ALA A 532 16.87 -12.60 21.21
C ALA A 532 16.54 -13.72 22.23
N THR A 533 16.48 -13.41 23.52
CA THR A 533 16.17 -14.40 24.58
C THR A 533 14.71 -14.82 24.52
N GLN A 534 13.80 -13.85 24.37
CA GLN A 534 12.37 -14.12 24.23
C GLN A 534 12.09 -14.92 22.96
N ILE A 535 12.76 -14.59 21.86
CA ILE A 535 12.63 -15.34 20.60
C ILE A 535 13.09 -16.79 20.76
N ALA A 536 14.24 -17.03 21.41
CA ALA A 536 14.71 -18.38 21.68
C ALA A 536 13.73 -19.18 22.55
N ALA A 537 13.11 -18.55 23.56
CA ALA A 537 12.10 -19.18 24.40
C ALA A 537 10.85 -19.59 23.61
N ILE A 538 10.34 -18.71 22.74
CA ILE A 538 9.18 -18.99 21.89
C ILE A 538 9.49 -20.12 20.90
N LEU A 539 10.67 -20.11 20.26
CA LEU A 539 11.10 -21.20 19.40
C LEU A 539 11.20 -22.53 20.15
N GLY A 540 11.64 -22.51 21.41
CA GLY A 540 11.64 -23.68 22.30
C GLY A 540 10.24 -24.25 22.51
N GLN A 541 9.26 -23.39 22.85
CA GLN A 541 7.86 -23.80 23.02
C GLN A 541 7.25 -24.31 21.70
N LEU A 542 7.59 -23.71 20.57
CA LEU A 542 7.13 -24.19 19.26
C LEU A 542 7.72 -25.57 18.92
N ALA A 543 8.95 -25.87 19.33
CA ALA A 543 9.57 -27.18 19.12
C ALA A 543 8.83 -28.29 19.86
N GLU A 544 8.28 -28.01 21.05
CA GLU A 544 7.48 -28.96 21.83
C GLU A 544 6.19 -29.38 21.13
N GLN A 545 5.69 -28.59 20.17
CA GLN A 545 4.52 -28.94 19.37
C GLN A 545 4.80 -30.06 18.34
N GLY A 546 6.07 -30.40 18.08
CA GLY A 546 6.44 -31.53 17.22
C GLY A 546 6.11 -31.38 15.73
N LYS A 547 5.92 -30.15 15.24
CA LYS A 547 5.50 -29.84 13.85
C LYS A 547 6.64 -29.61 12.86
N GLY A 548 7.89 -29.86 13.26
CA GLY A 548 9.10 -29.60 12.48
C GLY A 548 10.11 -28.76 13.25
N GLU A 549 11.20 -28.35 12.60
CA GLU A 549 12.18 -27.43 13.19
C GLU A 549 11.62 -26.00 13.14
N PRO A 550 11.34 -25.35 14.29
CA PRO A 550 10.83 -23.99 14.32
C PRO A 550 11.94 -22.99 14.03
N VAL A 551 11.60 -21.95 13.27
CA VAL A 551 12.51 -20.87 12.88
C VAL A 551 11.80 -19.53 12.99
N TYR A 552 12.60 -18.48 13.17
CA TYR A 552 12.14 -17.10 13.06
C TYR A 552 12.97 -16.40 11.98
N VAL A 553 12.32 -15.74 11.03
CA VAL A 553 12.97 -14.91 10.03
C VAL A 553 12.80 -13.46 10.45
N ALA A 554 13.86 -12.66 10.41
CA ALA A 554 13.80 -11.21 10.66
C ALA A 554 15.14 -10.55 10.28
N GLY A 555 15.12 -9.24 9.99
CA GLY A 555 16.34 -8.44 9.83
C GLY A 555 17.31 -8.96 8.75
N GLY A 556 16.80 -9.66 7.74
CA GLY A 556 17.61 -10.25 6.68
C GLY A 556 18.27 -11.60 7.01
N LYS A 557 17.92 -12.23 8.15
CA LYS A 557 18.47 -13.53 8.59
C LYS A 557 17.38 -14.51 9.01
N LEU A 558 17.76 -15.79 9.06
CA LEU A 558 17.00 -16.85 9.71
C LEU A 558 17.63 -17.19 11.06
N TYR A 559 16.80 -17.31 12.07
CA TYR A 559 17.15 -17.64 13.45
C TYR A 559 16.56 -18.99 13.87
N ARG A 560 17.38 -19.79 14.56
CA ARG A 560 16.99 -21.07 15.17
C ARG A 560 17.65 -21.24 16.53
N VAL A 561 17.11 -22.13 17.36
CA VAL A 561 17.75 -22.45 18.64
C VAL A 561 18.82 -23.52 18.42
N SER A 562 20.06 -23.22 18.85
CA SER A 562 21.18 -24.15 18.85
C SER A 562 21.93 -24.03 20.17
N GLY A 563 22.10 -25.14 20.89
CA GLY A 563 22.76 -25.14 22.20
C GLY A 563 22.07 -24.26 23.26
N GLY A 564 20.76 -24.03 23.15
CA GLY A 564 19.98 -23.18 24.05
C GLY A 564 20.09 -21.67 23.75
N GLN A 565 20.74 -21.27 22.66
CA GLN A 565 20.88 -19.87 22.23
C GLN A 565 20.36 -19.67 20.81
N LEU A 566 20.06 -18.41 20.46
CA LEU A 566 19.63 -18.04 19.13
C LEU A 566 20.82 -17.97 18.16
N ALA A 567 20.80 -18.78 17.11
CA ALA A 567 21.82 -18.80 16.07
C ALA A 567 21.27 -18.24 14.76
N ALA A 568 21.98 -17.27 14.16
CA ALA A 568 21.63 -16.65 12.89
C ALA A 568 22.30 -17.36 11.70
N SER A 569 21.59 -17.47 10.58
CA SER A 569 22.13 -17.95 9.31
C SER A 569 21.47 -17.26 8.12
N ASP A 570 22.15 -17.25 6.96
CA ASP A 570 21.56 -16.79 5.71
C ASP A 570 20.49 -17.77 5.22
N HIS A 571 19.42 -17.23 4.64
CA HIS A 571 18.35 -18.03 4.05
C HIS A 571 17.63 -17.24 2.95
N GLU A 572 17.21 -17.93 1.88
CA GLU A 572 16.51 -17.29 0.75
C GLU A 572 15.23 -16.57 1.20
N SER A 573 14.46 -17.18 2.09
CA SER A 573 13.24 -16.58 2.68
C SER A 573 13.47 -15.33 3.54
N ALA A 574 14.72 -14.99 3.87
CA ALA A 574 15.04 -13.77 4.62
C ALA A 574 15.39 -12.58 3.71
N LYS A 575 15.50 -12.80 2.39
CA LYS A 575 15.76 -11.74 1.42
C LYS A 575 14.57 -10.77 1.34
N PRO A 576 14.82 -9.49 1.03
CA PRO A 576 13.75 -8.51 0.92
C PRO A 576 12.90 -8.75 -0.32
N TYR A 577 11.63 -8.33 -0.24
CA TYR A 577 10.77 -8.13 -1.39
C TYR A 577 10.75 -6.63 -1.74
N ALA A 578 10.86 -6.31 -3.03
CA ALA A 578 10.85 -4.92 -3.51
C ALA A 578 10.01 -4.78 -4.77
N TRP A 579 9.32 -3.64 -4.91
CA TRP A 579 8.50 -3.33 -6.06
C TRP A 579 8.72 -1.88 -6.51
N PRO A 580 8.77 -1.62 -7.83
CA PRO A 580 9.02 -0.29 -8.35
C PRO A 580 7.78 0.60 -8.18
N PHE A 581 8.01 1.89 -7.94
CA PHE A 581 6.94 2.89 -7.90
C PHE A 581 7.21 4.04 -8.89
N ALA A 582 6.14 4.76 -9.25
CA ALA A 582 6.14 5.84 -10.24
C ALA A 582 5.19 6.99 -9.86
N HIS A 583 4.98 7.20 -8.55
CA HIS A 583 4.08 8.21 -7.99
C HIS A 583 4.86 9.24 -7.17
N ASP A 584 4.14 10.20 -6.59
CA ASP A 584 4.71 11.36 -5.91
C ASP A 584 5.75 12.04 -6.82
N VAL A 585 5.33 12.25 -8.07
CA VAL A 585 6.19 12.79 -9.10
C VAL A 585 6.42 14.28 -8.82
N ARG A 586 7.69 14.64 -8.70
CA ARG A 586 8.16 16.00 -8.44
C ARG A 586 8.53 16.74 -9.72
N SER A 587 8.52 18.06 -9.61
CA SER A 587 8.83 18.96 -10.74
C SER A 587 10.30 18.85 -11.17
N ALA A 588 10.61 19.32 -12.39
CA ALA A 588 11.98 19.32 -12.92
C ALA A 588 13.00 20.14 -12.10
N ARG A 589 12.54 21.05 -11.23
CA ARG A 589 13.44 21.81 -10.33
C ARG A 589 13.68 21.11 -8.99
N GLN A 590 12.84 20.15 -8.64
CA GLN A 590 12.95 19.34 -7.43
C GLN A 590 13.51 17.94 -7.74
N SER A 591 13.80 17.61 -9.01
CA SER A 591 14.35 16.30 -9.39
C SER A 591 15.81 16.14 -8.98
N LEU A 592 16.25 14.92 -8.71
CA LEU A 592 17.67 14.64 -8.51
C LEU A 592 18.50 15.06 -9.72
N GLY A 593 19.62 15.72 -9.48
CA GLY A 593 20.48 16.28 -10.52
C GLY A 593 20.11 17.70 -10.94
N ALA A 594 18.98 18.26 -10.46
CA ALA A 594 18.61 19.65 -10.71
C ALA A 594 19.56 20.63 -9.99
N GLY A 595 20.11 20.24 -8.84
CA GLY A 595 21.13 21.00 -8.10
C GLY A 595 22.53 20.85 -8.70
N GLY A 596 22.75 19.81 -9.49
CA GLY A 596 23.99 19.50 -10.18
C GLY A 596 24.40 18.05 -10.03
N CYS A 597 25.58 17.71 -10.56
CA CYS A 597 26.06 16.32 -10.54
C CYS A 597 26.28 15.77 -9.13
N THR A 598 26.56 16.63 -8.15
CA THR A 598 26.84 16.27 -6.75
C THR A 598 25.62 15.78 -5.97
N ASP A 599 24.40 16.00 -6.47
CA ASP A 599 23.17 15.43 -5.89
C ASP A 599 23.27 13.90 -5.84
N CYS A 600 23.94 13.30 -6.85
CA CYS A 600 24.13 11.85 -6.98
C CYS A 600 25.60 11.44 -6.85
N HIS A 601 26.55 12.19 -7.42
CA HIS A 601 27.96 11.81 -7.51
C HIS A 601 28.85 12.46 -6.45
N SER A 602 28.38 12.54 -5.20
CA SER A 602 29.21 12.96 -4.07
C SER A 602 29.24 11.86 -3.00
N GLU A 603 30.29 11.86 -2.17
CA GLU A 603 30.40 10.89 -1.06
C GLU A 603 29.20 10.93 -0.11
N LYS A 604 28.53 12.09 -0.01
CA LYS A 604 27.35 12.32 0.82
C LYS A 604 26.03 12.06 0.10
N SER A 605 26.05 11.54 -1.12
CA SER A 605 24.82 11.26 -1.84
C SER A 605 24.12 10.01 -1.31
N GLY A 606 22.86 10.18 -0.91
CA GLY A 606 21.98 9.07 -0.58
C GLY A 606 21.68 8.12 -1.76
N PHE A 607 21.93 8.56 -3.00
CA PHE A 607 21.65 7.75 -4.19
C PHE A 607 22.56 6.51 -4.27
N PHE A 608 23.85 6.63 -3.94
CA PHE A 608 24.79 5.50 -3.97
C PHE A 608 25.18 4.99 -2.58
N ASN A 609 25.19 5.87 -1.58
CA ASN A 609 25.88 5.62 -0.32
C ASN A 609 24.94 5.42 0.87
N ALA A 610 23.64 5.66 0.73
CA ALA A 610 22.67 5.41 1.81
C ALA A 610 22.74 3.96 2.31
N ARG A 611 22.58 3.79 3.62
CA ARG A 611 22.44 2.48 4.25
C ARG A 611 20.98 2.03 4.19
N VAL A 612 20.73 0.88 3.58
CA VAL A 612 19.45 0.17 3.64
C VAL A 612 19.53 -0.80 4.82
N ILE A 613 18.79 -0.51 5.88
CA ILE A 613 18.79 -1.30 7.12
C ILE A 613 17.58 -2.24 7.08
N ALA A 614 17.80 -3.54 7.26
CA ALA A 614 16.74 -4.54 7.27
C ALA A 614 15.83 -4.38 8.50
N GLY A 615 14.76 -3.59 8.36
CA GLY A 615 13.79 -3.35 9.42
C GLY A 615 12.95 -4.58 9.75
N ALA A 616 12.72 -4.83 11.04
CA ALA A 616 11.83 -5.87 11.56
C ALA A 616 11.18 -5.44 12.87
N PRO A 617 9.97 -5.94 13.21
CA PRO A 617 9.27 -5.63 14.45
C PRO A 617 9.88 -6.29 15.72
N ALA A 618 10.86 -7.18 15.57
CA ALA A 618 11.64 -7.75 16.67
C ALA A 618 13.11 -7.37 16.57
N ASP A 619 13.84 -7.51 17.68
CA ASP A 619 15.28 -7.33 17.79
C ASP A 619 15.99 -8.66 18.12
N PRO A 620 16.09 -9.60 17.15
CA PRO A 620 16.82 -10.85 17.33
C PRO A 620 18.34 -10.67 17.35
N GLY A 621 18.84 -9.49 17.01
CA GLY A 621 20.26 -9.20 16.82
C GLY A 621 20.50 -8.17 15.71
N PRO A 622 21.76 -7.86 15.40
CA PRO A 622 22.11 -6.81 14.44
C PRO A 622 21.48 -7.06 13.07
N PRO A 623 20.71 -6.09 12.51
CA PRO A 623 20.09 -6.26 11.21
C PRO A 623 21.14 -6.27 10.09
N VAL A 624 20.81 -6.91 8.97
CA VAL A 624 21.58 -6.75 7.73
C VAL A 624 21.55 -5.29 7.29
N VAL A 625 22.72 -4.75 6.96
CA VAL A 625 22.89 -3.42 6.39
C VAL A 625 23.57 -3.55 5.05
N THR A 626 22.94 -3.01 4.01
CA THR A 626 23.44 -3.05 2.62
C THR A 626 23.55 -1.63 2.09
N ARG A 627 24.61 -1.31 1.35
CA ARG A 627 24.76 0.01 0.71
C ARG A 627 23.93 0.08 -0.56
N MET A 628 23.40 1.26 -0.89
CA MET A 628 22.52 1.44 -2.06
C MET A 628 23.16 0.95 -3.37
N HIS A 629 24.44 1.24 -3.60
CA HIS A 629 25.16 0.80 -4.80
C HIS A 629 25.21 -0.73 -5.00
N GLU A 630 25.05 -1.53 -3.94
CA GLU A 630 25.00 -2.99 -4.04
C GLU A 630 23.70 -3.44 -4.72
N PHE A 631 22.56 -2.80 -4.44
CA PHE A 631 21.28 -3.05 -5.11
C PHE A 631 21.29 -2.59 -6.57
N GLU A 632 22.05 -1.54 -6.86
CA GLU A 632 22.30 -1.04 -8.21
C GLU A 632 23.33 -1.87 -8.98
N ARG A 633 23.99 -2.82 -8.30
CA ARG A 633 25.04 -3.68 -8.84
C ARG A 633 26.20 -2.87 -9.43
N LEU A 634 26.64 -1.83 -8.71
CA LEU A 634 27.74 -0.96 -9.08
C LEU A 634 28.99 -1.24 -8.24
N ASP A 635 30.16 -1.15 -8.86
CA ASP A 635 31.44 -1.30 -8.16
C ASP A 635 31.74 -0.01 -7.36
N PRO A 636 31.93 -0.09 -6.03
CA PRO A 636 32.26 1.09 -5.23
C PRO A 636 33.53 1.80 -5.70
N LYS A 637 34.52 1.10 -6.26
CA LYS A 637 35.72 1.74 -6.81
C LYS A 637 35.42 2.62 -8.01
N PHE A 638 34.49 2.17 -8.85
CA PHE A 638 34.02 2.96 -9.99
C PHE A 638 33.32 4.24 -9.50
N LEU A 639 32.51 4.13 -8.44
CA LEU A 639 31.83 5.27 -7.84
C LEU A 639 32.82 6.29 -7.27
N THR A 640 33.81 5.86 -6.49
CA THR A 640 34.84 6.77 -5.95
C THR A 640 35.60 7.51 -7.06
N LEU A 641 36.00 6.81 -8.14
CA LEU A 641 36.65 7.46 -9.28
C LEU A 641 35.75 8.49 -9.98
N LEU A 642 34.45 8.20 -10.05
CA LEU A 642 33.48 9.10 -10.65
C LEU A 642 33.21 10.33 -9.77
N GLU A 643 33.11 10.14 -8.45
CA GLU A 643 33.01 11.21 -7.46
C GLU A 643 34.23 12.15 -7.56
N GLU A 644 35.45 11.62 -7.48
CA GLU A 644 36.68 12.42 -7.64
C GLU A 644 36.72 13.17 -8.98
N GLY A 645 36.29 12.49 -10.06
CA GLY A 645 36.15 13.04 -11.39
C GLY A 645 35.20 14.24 -11.45
N VAL A 646 34.03 14.11 -10.83
CA VAL A 646 32.98 15.14 -10.77
C VAL A 646 33.37 16.28 -9.85
N GLU A 647 34.00 16.04 -8.71
CA GLU A 647 34.40 17.11 -7.79
C GLU A 647 35.54 17.96 -8.37
N HIS A 648 36.48 17.33 -9.07
CA HIS A 648 37.70 17.97 -9.53
C HIS A 648 37.69 18.30 -11.03
N TRP A 649 36.55 18.16 -11.73
CA TRP A 649 36.48 18.31 -13.19
C TRP A 649 37.00 19.66 -13.71
N LYS A 650 36.78 20.75 -12.95
CA LYS A 650 37.27 22.09 -13.30
C LYS A 650 38.80 22.16 -13.24
N ILE A 651 39.40 21.46 -12.29
CA ILE A 651 40.86 21.37 -12.16
C ILE A 651 41.41 20.57 -13.34
N TYR A 652 40.80 19.44 -13.69
CA TYR A 652 41.20 18.66 -14.86
C TYR A 652 41.05 19.45 -16.17
N LEU A 653 39.97 20.23 -16.32
CA LEU A 653 39.80 21.11 -17.48
C LEU A 653 40.86 22.20 -17.54
N ALA A 654 41.20 22.83 -16.40
CA ALA A 654 42.25 23.83 -16.33
C ALA A 654 43.62 23.23 -16.68
N LEU A 655 43.96 22.07 -16.14
CA LEU A 655 45.19 21.34 -16.46
C LEU A 655 45.26 20.96 -17.94
N ALA A 656 44.16 20.48 -18.52
CA ALA A 656 44.07 20.16 -19.94
C ALA A 656 44.24 21.40 -20.82
N ALA A 657 43.66 22.54 -20.42
CA ALA A 657 43.84 23.82 -21.13
C ALA A 657 45.29 24.31 -21.07
N VAL A 658 45.94 24.21 -19.91
CA VAL A 658 47.37 24.56 -19.74
C VAL A 658 48.25 23.65 -20.60
N PHE A 659 48.00 22.34 -20.57
CA PHE A 659 48.74 21.38 -21.40
C PHE A 659 48.50 21.63 -22.90
N GLY A 660 47.27 21.90 -23.30
CA GLY A 660 46.92 22.26 -24.67
C GLY A 660 47.62 23.54 -25.14
N ALA A 661 47.68 24.57 -24.28
CA ALA A 661 48.42 25.80 -24.57
C ALA A 661 49.93 25.54 -24.74
N PHE A 662 50.52 24.71 -23.88
CA PHE A 662 51.92 24.30 -24.00
C PHE A 662 52.18 23.54 -25.30
N LEU A 663 51.27 22.63 -25.68
CA LEU A 663 51.38 21.85 -26.91
C LEU A 663 51.26 22.73 -28.16
N ILE A 664 50.33 23.71 -28.15
CA ILE A 664 50.22 24.73 -29.20
C ILE A 664 51.50 25.56 -29.28
N PHE A 665 52.04 26.00 -28.15
CA PHE A 665 53.30 26.76 -28.11
C PHE A 665 54.47 25.95 -28.68
N ALA A 666 54.60 24.68 -28.29
CA ALA A 666 55.64 23.78 -28.81
C ALA A 666 55.50 23.59 -30.34
N LEU A 667 54.29 23.34 -30.83
CA LEU A 667 54.03 23.20 -32.27
C LEU A 667 54.33 24.50 -33.04
N LEU A 668 53.98 25.66 -32.49
CA LEU A 668 54.33 26.96 -33.09
C LEU A 668 55.84 27.18 -33.10
N HIS A 669 56.54 26.84 -32.02
CA HIS A 669 58.00 26.97 -31.94
C HIS A 669 58.70 26.10 -32.98
N TYR A 670 58.36 24.81 -33.06
CA TYR A 670 58.91 23.91 -34.08
C TYR A 670 58.50 24.31 -35.50
N GLY A 671 57.27 24.80 -35.69
CA GLY A 671 56.81 25.35 -36.96
C GLY A 671 57.66 26.54 -37.41
N LEU A 672 57.93 27.49 -36.52
CA LEU A 672 58.80 28.64 -36.78
C LEU A 672 60.24 28.23 -37.07
N MET A 673 60.81 27.28 -36.31
CA MET A 673 62.14 26.72 -36.58
C MET A 673 62.21 26.04 -37.96
N GLY A 674 61.17 25.29 -38.34
CA GLY A 674 61.07 24.68 -39.66
C GLY A 674 61.01 25.73 -40.78
N LEU A 675 60.26 26.81 -40.56
CA LEU A 675 60.13 27.94 -41.48
C LEU A 675 61.46 28.70 -41.63
N GLU A 676 62.17 28.92 -40.53
CA GLU A 676 63.53 29.49 -40.53
C GLU A 676 64.52 28.60 -41.29
N GLY A 677 64.47 27.28 -41.07
CA GLY A 677 65.27 26.31 -41.82
C GLY A 677 64.99 26.33 -43.32
N LEU A 678 63.71 26.44 -43.71
CA LEU A 678 63.29 26.61 -45.11
C LEU A 678 63.85 27.90 -45.72
N PHE A 679 63.74 29.04 -45.03
CA PHE A 679 64.28 30.31 -45.51
C PHE A 679 65.80 30.30 -45.62
N ARG A 680 66.52 29.70 -44.66
CA ARG A 680 67.97 29.49 -44.75
C ARG A 680 68.35 28.58 -45.91
N GLY A 681 67.57 27.53 -46.17
CA GLY A 681 67.74 26.65 -47.33
C GLY A 681 67.56 27.38 -48.67
N PHE A 682 66.53 28.22 -48.79
CA PHE A 682 66.30 29.05 -49.97
C PHE A 682 67.42 30.08 -50.20
N ALA A 683 67.90 30.74 -49.13
CA ALA A 683 69.03 31.66 -49.20
C ALA A 683 70.32 30.95 -49.67
N ALA A 684 70.61 29.76 -49.14
CA ALA A 684 71.77 28.96 -49.54
C ALA A 684 71.71 28.46 -51.00
N THR A 685 70.51 28.27 -51.56
CA THR A 685 70.34 27.96 -53.00
C THR A 685 70.39 29.18 -53.91
N GLY A 686 70.17 30.38 -53.38
CA GLY A 686 70.27 31.65 -54.12
C GLY A 686 71.72 32.09 -54.39
N GLU A 687 72.64 31.81 -53.46
CA GLU A 687 74.07 32.17 -53.62
C GLU A 687 74.85 31.29 -54.61
N LYS A 688 74.30 30.17 -55.09
CA LYS A 688 74.95 29.30 -56.10
C LYS A 688 74.61 29.66 -57.56
N LYS A 689 73.89 30.76 -57.81
CA LYS A 689 73.52 31.23 -59.16
C LYS A 689 73.92 32.68 -59.48
N GLY A 690 74.89 33.23 -58.74
CA GLY A 690 75.53 34.53 -59.05
C GLY A 690 76.87 34.34 -59.75
#